data_AF-A0A9N8ZIP2-F1
#
_entry.id   AF-A0A9N8ZIP2-F1
#
_cell.length_a   1.000
_cell.length_b   1.000
_cell.length_c   1.000
_cell.angle_alpha   90.00
_cell.angle_beta   90.00
_cell.angle_gamma   90.00
#
_symmetry.space_group_name_H-M   'P 1'
#
loop_
_entity.id
_entity.type
_entity.pdbx_description
1 polymer ?
#
loop_
_entity_poly.entity_id
_entity_poly.type
_entity_poly.pdbx_seq_one_letter_code
_entity_poly.pdbx_strand_id
1 'polypeptide(L)'
;MANEIKSFGIFPALNVARLGNAEEYYIGSEIPGVYVGEGDPEFKFKDKNGRVKPQAARFRIYGYNEEKKIIREIKLTDAEMKVEIQWTVVLANKKAAHQQFLGIKNRDPNGPMRNANWPYDRSTLEAICMKSLSASSDNNFEEKCAEFKARVYRHSNNNDDSSNGHELYLGKMILEKEGSLLIIGGKGESGCVKKGALITQYANNDYWYDDTSDGSIDAIVKINGKPLEHIEGKGKGKSWVLVSPPKFAPGISNLVSLYQTIWETQHPDYPFKHRKVEYYRDIYPIFEAIYKHSWVNKMAFIGHGVDKPGHFLKPELEDLLKYNDEKDPIKYQKAKDLRTNILSRIRIPPEIASTFEYDGQAYPYFMPPLSGNAGDATPTNPDTYLTVTRGQYILLQKWAEGDFEVDDEPPKYSYVFKNDAGPIDGFINVTNDDRYPKYKKDADPREYSFEEIVTDLSEQVKYLNKAALEWCVGGPFFPGIEMTYVAYNKDTFDEKYEFRINSNTSPGDINAYLALPWQADFNECNTHWWPAQRPDIVIPEIGPLFTKKAVRDMEIPEKDPKISLDDFAEWTRGFRTNEPVRGLPKWGDLDMIRAWDRLGFVVEKQVGNLKAFVEVQRGNIYKLNDLKPGDKTLDSLYELLKIALQIEFSTIPPYLYSMYSIKPGTSISDEVRNHIRNVVAEEMLHLSLVANLIVAIGRQPIFYSPEVIPFYPNPFPHFQQGEIILHLSKADKSALETFVKIEAPEKRPLTQETKLTDEINIISVGDLYMKIESLFIELDKEINYNTHFQLCPGMGYAPTAHTPEEGLIVVKNLNDVKRAIDLIIIQGEGSPEKSENSSGESNKDEKQKSHYQIFKECLKLIDEQKSDYHLWPVMEDPLSTSYTDPNILAAVTAFNAAYSYLLLLLQTVWRTDGQKKKNLIMGGMPALMHGVLKPIATFLAETPISADTHAGATFEYYEFTHEPSPKQQLLTAIQAASKVFPYNDALKDSVKAVSSLPDIFLPIFNQT
;
A
#
# COMPACT_ATOMS: atom_id res chain seq x y z
N MET A 1 -10.23 -34.70 40.35
CA MET A 1 -9.99 -33.80 39.21
C MET A 1 -11.24 -33.08 38.71
N ALA A 2 -12.28 -33.72 38.14
CA ALA A 2 -13.48 -32.98 37.66
C ALA A 2 -14.17 -32.11 38.74
N ASN A 3 -14.23 -32.59 39.99
CA ASN A 3 -14.81 -31.87 41.12
C ASN A 3 -13.94 -30.71 41.66
N GLU A 4 -12.69 -30.60 41.19
CA GLU A 4 -11.76 -29.54 41.60
C GLU A 4 -11.91 -28.28 40.74
N ILE A 5 -12.49 -28.38 39.53
CA ILE A 5 -12.78 -27.22 38.68
C ILE A 5 -14.02 -26.51 39.20
N LYS A 6 -13.88 -25.22 39.53
CA LYS A 6 -14.94 -24.35 40.08
C LYS A 6 -15.29 -23.22 39.15
N SER A 7 -14.31 -22.71 38.41
CA SER A 7 -14.50 -21.65 37.43
C SER A 7 -13.65 -21.90 36.18
N PHE A 8 -13.91 -21.14 35.13
CA PHE A 8 -13.13 -21.18 33.90
C PHE A 8 -12.72 -19.78 33.44
N GLY A 9 -11.72 -19.68 32.57
CA GLY A 9 -11.32 -18.46 31.87
C GLY A 9 -10.95 -18.73 30.42
N ILE A 10 -11.15 -17.74 29.55
CA ILE A 10 -10.87 -17.82 28.11
C ILE A 10 -9.52 -17.16 27.82
N PHE A 11 -8.64 -17.82 27.05
CA PHE A 11 -7.33 -17.29 26.69
C PHE A 11 -7.01 -17.48 25.20
N PRO A 12 -6.32 -16.54 24.54
CA PRO A 12 -5.84 -15.26 25.08
C PRO A 12 -6.97 -14.32 25.55
N ALA A 13 -6.64 -13.41 26.46
CA ALA A 13 -7.58 -12.39 26.92
C ALA A 13 -7.89 -11.37 25.82
N LEU A 14 -6.87 -10.98 25.06
CA LEU A 14 -7.00 -10.16 23.85
C LEU A 14 -6.18 -10.85 22.75
N ASN A 15 -6.80 -11.15 21.62
CA ASN A 15 -6.14 -11.79 20.48
C ASN A 15 -6.37 -11.02 19.18
N VAL A 16 -5.62 -11.35 18.14
CA VAL A 16 -5.63 -10.63 16.85
C VAL A 16 -5.82 -11.59 15.69
N ALA A 17 -6.92 -11.41 14.96
CA ALA A 17 -7.13 -11.99 13.64
C ALA A 17 -6.74 -10.95 12.57
N ARG A 18 -6.26 -11.40 11.42
CA ARG A 18 -5.89 -10.51 10.31
C ARG A 18 -6.69 -10.80 9.06
N LEU A 19 -7.05 -9.73 8.37
CA LEU A 19 -7.80 -9.77 7.12
C LEU A 19 -7.08 -10.60 6.04
N GLY A 20 -7.85 -11.18 5.12
CA GLY A 20 -7.33 -11.93 3.98
C GLY A 20 -8.45 -12.32 3.02
N ASN A 21 -8.24 -12.13 1.72
CA ASN A 21 -9.25 -12.40 0.68
C ASN A 21 -9.20 -13.84 0.12
N ALA A 22 -8.32 -14.70 0.62
CA ALA A 22 -8.32 -16.13 0.32
C ALA A 22 -9.26 -16.92 1.24
N GLU A 23 -9.70 -18.09 0.78
CA GLU A 23 -10.47 -19.03 1.61
C GLU A 23 -9.57 -19.88 2.52
N GLU A 24 -8.33 -20.15 2.07
CA GLU A 24 -7.27 -20.79 2.85
C GLU A 24 -6.76 -19.83 3.93
N TYR A 25 -6.51 -20.33 5.14
CA TYR A 25 -6.06 -19.53 6.28
C TYR A 25 -4.90 -20.22 7.03
N TYR A 26 -4.19 -19.44 7.84
CA TYR A 26 -3.21 -19.94 8.81
C TYR A 26 -3.52 -19.43 10.21
N ILE A 27 -3.00 -20.09 11.25
CA ILE A 27 -3.25 -19.71 12.65
C ILE A 27 -2.04 -18.93 13.17
N GLY A 28 -2.28 -17.85 13.92
CA GLY A 28 -1.19 -17.11 14.58
C GLY A 28 -0.35 -18.00 15.49
N SER A 29 0.92 -17.65 15.68
CA SER A 29 1.78 -18.31 16.66
C SER A 29 1.23 -18.15 18.08
N GLU A 30 1.34 -19.20 18.89
CA GLU A 30 1.02 -19.18 20.32
C GLU A 30 2.28 -19.09 21.19
N ILE A 31 3.47 -19.08 20.59
CA ILE A 31 4.76 -18.97 21.27
C ILE A 31 5.32 -17.55 21.09
N PRO A 32 5.55 -16.79 22.19
CA PRO A 32 6.20 -15.50 22.11
C PRO A 32 7.62 -15.59 21.52
N GLY A 33 8.00 -14.59 20.73
CA GLY A 33 9.24 -14.54 19.97
C GLY A 33 9.19 -15.32 18.66
N VAL A 34 8.11 -16.06 18.38
CA VAL A 34 7.98 -16.87 17.15
C VAL A 34 6.93 -16.26 16.23
N TYR A 35 7.32 -15.89 15.01
CA TYR A 35 6.40 -15.36 14.01
C TYR A 35 5.91 -16.45 13.04
N VAL A 36 4.79 -16.18 12.37
CA VAL A 36 4.24 -17.10 11.36
C VAL A 36 5.21 -17.21 10.18
N GLY A 37 5.55 -18.44 9.80
CA GLY A 37 6.50 -18.75 8.73
C GLY A 37 7.97 -18.67 9.14
N GLU A 38 8.27 -18.46 10.43
CA GLU A 38 9.64 -18.44 10.92
C GLU A 38 10.38 -19.76 10.67
N GLY A 39 11.55 -19.68 10.04
CA GLY A 39 12.36 -20.86 9.71
C GLY A 39 11.81 -21.69 8.53
N ASP A 40 10.71 -21.27 7.90
CA ASP A 40 10.15 -21.90 6.70
C ASP A 40 10.20 -20.91 5.50
N PRO A 41 11.27 -20.94 4.68
CA PRO A 41 11.41 -20.04 3.54
C PRO A 41 10.37 -20.28 2.44
N GLU A 42 9.66 -21.42 2.48
CA GLU A 42 8.64 -21.78 1.50
C GLU A 42 7.21 -21.45 1.97
N PHE A 43 7.04 -20.95 3.20
CA PHE A 43 5.73 -20.61 3.74
C PHE A 43 4.97 -19.64 2.82
N LYS A 44 3.72 -19.99 2.49
CA LYS A 44 2.88 -19.20 1.58
C LYS A 44 1.84 -18.38 2.35
N PHE A 45 2.03 -17.06 2.37
CA PHE A 45 1.08 -16.08 2.91
C PHE A 45 -0.07 -15.80 1.93
N LYS A 46 0.11 -16.16 0.66
CA LYS A 46 -0.91 -16.08 -0.38
C LYS A 46 -1.27 -17.46 -0.92
N ASP A 47 -2.49 -17.61 -1.41
CA ASP A 47 -2.94 -18.81 -2.11
C ASP A 47 -2.39 -18.85 -3.55
N LYS A 48 -2.70 -19.94 -4.26
CA LYS A 48 -2.27 -20.15 -5.66
C LYS A 48 -2.75 -19.09 -6.65
N ASN A 49 -3.77 -18.31 -6.30
CA ASN A 49 -4.32 -17.24 -7.14
C ASN A 49 -3.73 -15.87 -6.77
N GLY A 50 -2.81 -15.81 -5.80
CA GLY A 50 -2.21 -14.58 -5.30
C GLY A 50 -3.09 -13.82 -4.31
N ARG A 51 -4.12 -14.45 -3.73
CA ARG A 51 -4.96 -13.86 -2.68
C ARG A 51 -4.32 -14.06 -1.31
N VAL A 52 -4.40 -13.07 -0.43
CA VAL A 52 -3.82 -13.11 0.93
C VAL A 52 -4.63 -14.05 1.83
N LYS A 53 -3.94 -15.02 2.45
CA LYS A 53 -4.53 -15.92 3.45
C LYS A 53 -4.78 -15.15 4.76
N PRO A 54 -5.99 -15.15 5.33
CA PRO A 54 -6.22 -14.51 6.62
C PRO A 54 -5.48 -15.26 7.74
N GLN A 55 -5.09 -14.50 8.78
CA GLN A 55 -4.57 -15.05 10.02
C GLN A 55 -5.72 -15.27 11.01
N ALA A 56 -5.92 -16.51 11.44
CA ALA A 56 -6.91 -16.89 12.43
C ALA A 56 -6.39 -16.67 13.87
N ALA A 57 -7.27 -16.17 14.73
CA ALA A 57 -7.06 -16.07 16.17
C ALA A 57 -7.71 -17.25 16.89
N ARG A 58 -6.92 -18.01 17.66
CA ARG A 58 -7.42 -19.15 18.45
C ARG A 58 -7.68 -18.75 19.91
N PHE A 59 -8.76 -19.28 20.48
CA PHE A 59 -9.13 -19.14 21.87
C PHE A 59 -9.35 -20.52 22.51
N ARG A 60 -8.91 -20.65 23.75
CA ARG A 60 -8.91 -21.87 24.57
C ARG A 60 -9.58 -21.58 25.91
N ILE A 61 -10.00 -22.64 26.60
CA ILE A 61 -10.63 -22.53 27.93
C ILE A 61 -9.76 -23.22 28.97
N TYR A 62 -9.48 -22.52 30.07
CA TYR A 62 -8.73 -23.07 31.20
C TYR A 62 -9.62 -23.14 32.45
N GLY A 63 -9.53 -24.25 33.17
CA GLY A 63 -10.24 -24.50 34.42
C GLY A 63 -9.42 -24.11 35.65
N TYR A 64 -10.11 -23.59 36.66
CA TYR A 64 -9.53 -23.07 37.90
C TYR A 64 -10.15 -23.76 39.13
N ASN A 65 -9.36 -23.90 40.18
CA ASN A 65 -9.82 -24.40 41.48
C ASN A 65 -10.38 -23.28 42.39
N GLU A 66 -10.76 -23.63 43.62
CA GLU A 66 -11.27 -22.66 44.63
C GLU A 66 -10.25 -21.55 44.97
N GLU A 67 -8.96 -21.86 44.87
CA GLU A 67 -7.85 -20.93 45.12
C GLU A 67 -7.52 -20.06 43.90
N LYS A 68 -8.29 -20.16 42.80
CA LYS A 68 -8.05 -19.48 41.53
C LYS A 68 -6.71 -19.83 40.89
N LYS A 69 -6.20 -21.02 41.15
CA LYS A 69 -5.06 -21.60 40.44
C LYS A 69 -5.55 -22.36 39.22
N ILE A 70 -4.85 -22.19 38.09
CA ILE A 70 -5.11 -22.95 36.87
C ILE A 70 -4.74 -24.41 37.13
N ILE A 71 -5.66 -25.33 36.80
CA ILE A 71 -5.45 -26.76 37.01
C ILE A 71 -5.40 -27.58 35.72
N ARG A 72 -6.06 -27.11 34.64
CA ARG A 72 -5.96 -27.71 33.30
C ARG A 72 -6.64 -26.88 32.22
N GLU A 73 -6.33 -27.15 30.95
CA GLU A 73 -7.17 -26.79 29.82
C GLU A 73 -8.43 -27.70 29.79
N ILE A 74 -9.60 -27.11 29.49
CA ILE A 74 -10.88 -27.80 29.35
C ILE A 74 -11.09 -28.12 27.86
N LYS A 75 -11.12 -29.41 27.51
CA LYS A 75 -11.31 -29.89 26.14
C LYS A 75 -12.56 -30.76 26.01
N LEU A 76 -13.20 -30.74 24.84
CA LEU A 76 -14.31 -31.66 24.51
C LEU A 76 -13.83 -33.11 24.35
N THR A 77 -12.55 -33.30 24.02
CA THR A 77 -11.90 -34.61 23.83
C THR A 77 -11.41 -35.22 25.14
N ASP A 78 -11.77 -34.64 26.28
CA ASP A 78 -11.39 -35.13 27.60
C ASP A 78 -12.02 -36.51 27.89
N ALA A 79 -11.18 -37.49 28.22
CA ALA A 79 -11.64 -38.85 28.51
C ALA A 79 -12.26 -39.00 29.92
N GLU A 80 -11.98 -38.08 30.83
CA GLU A 80 -12.37 -38.18 32.25
C GLU A 80 -13.64 -37.36 32.58
N MET A 81 -14.01 -36.42 31.71
CA MET A 81 -15.07 -35.44 31.97
C MET A 81 -16.01 -35.33 30.79
N LYS A 82 -17.33 -35.29 31.08
CA LYS A 82 -18.30 -34.87 30.07
C LYS A 82 -18.31 -33.35 29.99
N VAL A 83 -17.92 -32.81 28.85
CA VAL A 83 -17.78 -31.37 28.66
C VAL A 83 -18.78 -30.89 27.62
N GLU A 84 -19.47 -29.80 27.93
CA GLU A 84 -20.28 -29.02 27.00
C GLU A 84 -19.73 -27.60 26.92
N ILE A 85 -19.51 -27.10 25.71
CA ILE A 85 -19.04 -25.74 25.46
C ILE A 85 -20.00 -25.06 24.49
N GLN A 86 -20.45 -23.87 24.85
CA GLN A 86 -21.15 -22.95 23.95
C GLN A 86 -20.37 -21.64 23.88
N TRP A 87 -19.82 -21.33 22.72
CA TRP A 87 -19.20 -20.05 22.42
C TRP A 87 -20.23 -19.03 21.96
N THR A 88 -20.05 -17.78 22.35
CA THR A 88 -20.80 -16.62 21.83
C THR A 88 -19.83 -15.52 21.48
N VAL A 89 -19.96 -15.01 20.25
CA VAL A 89 -19.09 -14.00 19.69
C VAL A 89 -19.95 -12.87 19.13
N VAL A 90 -19.55 -11.64 19.41
CA VAL A 90 -20.14 -10.44 18.81
C VAL A 90 -19.04 -9.67 18.12
N LEU A 91 -19.06 -9.61 16.79
CA LEU A 91 -18.16 -8.75 16.01
C LEU A 91 -18.91 -7.49 15.58
N ALA A 92 -18.23 -6.35 15.63
CA ALA A 92 -18.79 -5.10 15.17
C ALA A 92 -17.76 -4.17 14.51
N ASN A 93 -18.24 -3.35 13.58
CA ASN A 93 -17.55 -2.19 13.04
C ASN A 93 -18.42 -0.95 13.25
N LYS A 94 -17.90 0.00 14.02
CA LYS A 94 -18.59 1.27 14.32
C LYS A 94 -17.90 2.50 13.71
N LYS A 95 -16.90 2.31 12.86
CA LYS A 95 -16.10 3.42 12.30
C LYS A 95 -16.95 4.47 11.62
N ALA A 96 -17.95 4.07 10.84
CA ALA A 96 -18.84 4.97 10.12
C ALA A 96 -19.77 5.78 11.05
N ALA A 97 -20.11 5.21 12.21
CA ALA A 97 -20.96 5.82 13.22
C ALA A 97 -20.19 6.73 14.19
N HIS A 98 -18.86 6.67 14.21
CA HIS A 98 -18.04 7.29 15.24
C HIS A 98 -17.59 8.73 14.92
N GLN A 99 -16.97 9.38 15.90
CA GLN A 99 -16.24 10.65 15.75
C GLN A 99 -15.10 10.55 14.73
N GLN A 100 -14.80 11.68 14.09
CA GLN A 100 -13.61 11.83 13.28
C GLN A 100 -12.35 11.67 14.14
N PHE A 101 -11.34 11.03 13.58
CA PHE A 101 -10.02 10.99 14.19
C PHE A 101 -9.27 12.29 13.91
N LEU A 102 -8.84 12.99 14.96
CA LEU A 102 -8.12 14.28 14.86
C LEU A 102 -6.72 14.25 15.53
N GLY A 103 -6.25 13.07 15.92
CA GLY A 103 -5.05 12.90 16.74
C GLY A 103 -5.33 13.02 18.24
N ILE A 104 -4.45 12.43 19.06
CA ILE A 104 -4.62 12.39 20.52
C ILE A 104 -4.60 13.79 21.16
N LYS A 105 -3.82 14.73 20.59
CA LYS A 105 -3.67 16.10 21.10
C LYS A 105 -4.86 17.01 20.78
N ASN A 106 -5.63 16.69 19.74
CA ASN A 106 -6.83 17.43 19.34
C ASN A 106 -8.12 16.66 19.67
N ARG A 107 -8.06 15.74 20.64
CA ARG A 107 -9.23 14.96 21.06
C ARG A 107 -10.27 15.88 21.68
N ASP A 108 -11.45 15.91 21.09
CA ASP A 108 -12.64 16.59 21.64
C ASP A 108 -13.74 15.55 21.88
N PRO A 109 -14.20 15.36 23.13
CA PRO A 109 -15.36 14.51 23.43
C PRO A 109 -16.65 14.91 22.68
N ASN A 110 -16.75 16.17 22.23
CA ASN A 110 -17.84 16.68 21.40
C ASN A 110 -17.41 16.96 19.95
N GLY A 111 -16.33 16.31 19.51
CA GLY A 111 -15.74 16.50 18.19
C GLY A 111 -16.68 16.13 17.04
N PRO A 112 -16.32 16.53 15.81
CA PRO A 112 -17.12 16.27 14.63
C PRO A 112 -17.32 14.77 14.41
N MET A 113 -18.52 14.39 14.00
CA MET A 113 -18.84 13.01 13.67
C MET A 113 -18.48 12.69 12.23
N ARG A 114 -18.04 11.45 11.95
CA ARG A 114 -18.15 10.90 10.60
C ARG A 114 -19.62 10.78 10.23
N ASN A 115 -19.91 10.96 8.95
CA ASN A 115 -21.26 10.93 8.40
C ASN A 115 -22.21 11.88 9.16
N ALA A 116 -21.75 13.09 9.48
CA ALA A 116 -22.54 14.05 10.27
C ALA A 116 -23.87 14.44 9.61
N ASN A 117 -23.93 14.37 8.27
CA ASN A 117 -25.11 14.65 7.46
C ASN A 117 -25.99 13.41 7.18
N TRP A 118 -25.74 12.27 7.82
CA TRP A 118 -26.55 11.07 7.64
C TRP A 118 -28.00 11.31 8.15
N PRO A 119 -29.04 11.07 7.33
CA PRO A 119 -30.40 11.49 7.65
C PRO A 119 -31.17 10.49 8.54
N TYR A 120 -30.61 9.32 8.84
CA TYR A 120 -31.24 8.29 9.66
C TYR A 120 -30.57 8.18 11.04
N ASP A 121 -31.12 7.34 11.92
CA ASP A 121 -30.57 7.07 13.24
C ASP A 121 -29.10 6.61 13.15
N ARG A 122 -28.23 7.12 14.02
CA ARG A 122 -26.78 6.85 13.94
C ARG A 122 -26.44 5.37 14.11
N SER A 123 -27.26 4.60 14.84
CA SER A 123 -27.09 3.14 14.94
C SER A 123 -27.21 2.43 13.58
N THR A 124 -27.83 3.05 12.57
CA THR A 124 -27.88 2.52 11.20
C THR A 124 -26.52 2.48 10.50
N LEU A 125 -25.52 3.20 11.02
CA LEU A 125 -24.13 3.21 10.55
C LEU A 125 -23.25 2.17 11.25
N GLU A 126 -23.81 1.39 12.19
CA GLU A 126 -23.08 0.35 12.92
C GLU A 126 -23.34 -1.03 12.33
N ALA A 127 -22.28 -1.74 11.94
CA ALA A 127 -22.34 -3.14 11.55
C ALA A 127 -22.09 -4.02 12.77
N ILE A 128 -23.08 -4.78 13.23
CA ILE A 128 -22.97 -5.65 14.42
C ILE A 128 -23.56 -7.02 14.08
N CYS A 129 -22.84 -8.10 14.39
CA CYS A 129 -23.31 -9.47 14.21
C CYS A 129 -22.93 -10.34 15.41
N MET A 130 -23.91 -11.06 15.96
CA MET A 130 -23.72 -12.05 17.02
C MET A 130 -23.92 -13.46 16.47
N LYS A 131 -23.04 -14.39 16.83
CA LYS A 131 -23.19 -15.82 16.56
C LYS A 131 -22.83 -16.65 17.79
N SER A 132 -23.42 -17.84 17.85
CA SER A 132 -23.12 -18.84 18.88
C SER A 132 -22.97 -20.22 18.25
N LEU A 133 -21.99 -20.99 18.74
CA LEU A 133 -21.77 -22.39 18.36
C LEU A 133 -21.65 -23.23 19.64
N SER A 134 -22.17 -24.45 19.62
CA SER A 134 -22.13 -25.36 20.77
C SER A 134 -21.71 -26.77 20.39
N ALA A 135 -20.96 -27.44 21.26
CA ALA A 135 -20.62 -28.86 21.13
C ALA A 135 -20.54 -29.53 22.50
N SER A 136 -20.63 -30.86 22.48
CA SER A 136 -20.60 -31.72 23.67
C SER A 136 -19.75 -32.96 23.37
N SER A 137 -19.05 -33.46 24.39
CA SER A 137 -18.23 -34.67 24.33
C SER A 137 -19.01 -35.95 23.94
N ASP A 138 -20.34 -35.97 24.12
CA ASP A 138 -21.18 -37.15 23.88
C ASP A 138 -21.57 -37.35 22.39
N ASN A 139 -21.27 -36.39 21.50
CA ASN A 139 -21.63 -36.45 20.09
C ASN A 139 -20.42 -36.72 19.20
N ASN A 140 -20.62 -37.43 18.07
CA ASN A 140 -19.64 -37.43 16.99
C ASN A 140 -19.43 -35.97 16.55
N PHE A 141 -18.20 -35.48 16.73
CA PHE A 141 -17.87 -34.10 16.42
C PHE A 141 -17.86 -33.89 14.90
N GLU A 142 -18.84 -33.14 14.41
CA GLU A 142 -18.79 -32.50 13.10
C GLU A 142 -18.32 -31.06 13.28
N GLU A 143 -17.41 -30.61 12.42
CA GLU A 143 -16.94 -29.23 12.42
C GLU A 143 -18.10 -28.26 12.25
N LYS A 144 -18.12 -27.21 13.09
CA LYS A 144 -19.16 -26.18 13.06
C LYS A 144 -18.54 -24.84 12.70
N CYS A 145 -19.15 -24.17 11.73
CA CYS A 145 -18.74 -22.85 11.27
C CYS A 145 -19.95 -21.91 11.23
N ALA A 146 -19.73 -20.63 11.51
CA ALA A 146 -20.74 -19.57 11.34
C ALA A 146 -20.09 -18.28 10.81
N GLU A 147 -20.71 -17.67 9.80
CA GLU A 147 -20.26 -16.40 9.21
C GLU A 147 -20.89 -15.19 9.91
N PHE A 148 -20.13 -14.12 10.08
CA PHE A 148 -20.59 -12.83 10.58
C PHE A 148 -20.90 -11.90 9.41
N LYS A 149 -22.16 -11.88 8.98
CA LYS A 149 -22.68 -10.92 8.02
C LYS A 149 -23.51 -9.88 8.76
N ALA A 150 -23.16 -8.61 8.58
CA ALA A 150 -23.83 -7.45 9.18
C ALA A 150 -24.27 -6.48 8.09
N ARG A 151 -25.05 -5.45 8.45
CA ARG A 151 -25.42 -4.37 7.51
C ARG A 151 -25.06 -3.00 8.06
N VAL A 152 -24.53 -2.14 7.19
CA VAL A 152 -24.11 -0.75 7.46
C VAL A 152 -24.85 0.21 6.54
N TYR A 153 -24.95 1.49 6.89
CA TYR A 153 -25.68 2.52 6.13
C TYR A 153 -27.15 2.13 5.87
N ARG A 154 -27.83 1.64 6.91
CA ARG A 154 -29.26 1.27 6.83
C ARG A 154 -30.16 2.51 6.75
N HIS A 155 -31.27 2.42 6.03
CA HIS A 155 -32.31 3.45 5.93
C HIS A 155 -33.38 3.34 7.02
N SER A 156 -33.30 2.29 7.85
CA SER A 156 -34.15 2.10 9.02
C SER A 156 -33.47 1.17 10.02
N ASN A 157 -33.95 1.17 11.27
CA ASN A 157 -33.51 0.23 12.30
C ASN A 157 -34.09 -1.19 12.11
N ASN A 158 -34.86 -1.43 11.05
CA ASN A 158 -35.39 -2.76 10.75
C ASN A 158 -34.29 -3.64 10.14
N ASN A 159 -33.83 -4.63 10.90
CA ASN A 159 -32.76 -5.55 10.50
C ASN A 159 -33.24 -6.73 9.65
N ASP A 160 -34.55 -6.93 9.50
CA ASP A 160 -35.12 -8.09 8.79
C ASP A 160 -35.17 -7.88 7.26
N ASP A 161 -34.92 -6.66 6.78
CA ASP A 161 -34.93 -6.32 5.37
C ASP A 161 -33.53 -6.47 4.74
N SER A 162 -33.34 -7.52 3.93
CA SER A 162 -32.08 -7.78 3.22
C SER A 162 -31.76 -6.77 2.11
N SER A 163 -32.67 -5.83 1.80
CA SER A 163 -32.42 -4.69 0.92
C SER A 163 -31.99 -3.43 1.67
N ASN A 164 -32.06 -3.42 3.01
CA ASN A 164 -31.81 -2.26 3.85
C ASN A 164 -30.31 -2.04 4.15
N GLY A 165 -29.65 -1.14 3.41
CA GLY A 165 -28.23 -0.79 3.60
C GLY A 165 -27.27 -1.71 2.83
N HIS A 166 -25.99 -1.65 3.15
CA HIS A 166 -24.94 -2.46 2.52
C HIS A 166 -24.58 -3.66 3.41
N GLU A 167 -24.52 -4.87 2.83
CA GLU A 167 -24.07 -6.08 3.54
C GLU A 167 -22.54 -6.08 3.68
N LEU A 168 -22.04 -6.36 4.88
CA LEU A 168 -20.63 -6.37 5.21
C LEU A 168 -20.25 -7.72 5.84
N TYR A 169 -19.23 -8.38 5.30
CA TYR A 169 -18.70 -9.64 5.83
C TYR A 169 -17.59 -9.35 6.86
N LEU A 170 -17.90 -9.52 8.15
CA LEU A 170 -16.95 -9.23 9.24
C LEU A 170 -16.03 -10.42 9.57
N GLY A 171 -16.28 -11.61 9.00
CA GLY A 171 -15.47 -12.80 9.21
C GLY A 171 -16.28 -14.07 9.48
N LYS A 172 -15.65 -15.08 10.06
CA LYS A 172 -16.28 -16.35 10.48
C LYS A 172 -15.67 -16.92 11.76
N MET A 173 -16.46 -17.71 12.48
CA MET A 173 -16.01 -18.50 13.63
C MET A 173 -16.07 -20.00 13.32
N ILE A 174 -15.06 -20.74 13.76
CA ILE A 174 -14.98 -22.20 13.65
C ILE A 174 -14.82 -22.78 15.06
N LEU A 175 -15.64 -23.76 15.41
CA LEU A 175 -15.45 -24.57 16.60
C LEU A 175 -14.58 -25.77 16.23
N GLU A 176 -13.45 -25.94 16.91
CA GLU A 176 -12.55 -27.08 16.72
C GLU A 176 -13.01 -28.30 17.52
N LYS A 177 -12.53 -29.49 17.16
CA LYS A 177 -12.92 -30.78 17.77
C LYS A 177 -12.62 -30.85 19.27
N GLU A 178 -11.54 -30.20 19.67
CA GLU A 178 -11.03 -30.10 21.03
C GLU A 178 -11.85 -29.10 21.86
N GLY A 179 -12.70 -28.29 21.22
CA GLY A 179 -13.54 -27.28 21.87
C GLY A 179 -12.99 -25.86 21.80
N SER A 180 -11.80 -25.68 21.24
CA SER A 180 -11.21 -24.37 20.95
C SER A 180 -12.00 -23.60 19.89
N LEU A 181 -11.93 -22.27 19.96
CA LEU A 181 -12.61 -21.37 19.05
C LEU A 181 -11.58 -20.69 18.14
N LEU A 182 -11.79 -20.76 16.83
CA LEU A 182 -11.05 -19.99 15.84
C LEU A 182 -11.91 -18.84 15.32
N ILE A 183 -11.32 -17.64 15.25
CA ILE A 183 -11.89 -16.46 14.60
C ILE A 183 -11.05 -16.13 13.38
N ILE A 184 -11.70 -16.03 12.22
CA ILE A 184 -11.12 -15.56 10.96
C ILE A 184 -11.78 -14.23 10.64
N GLY A 185 -10.99 -13.22 10.31
CA GLY A 185 -11.46 -11.86 10.00
C GLY A 185 -12.19 -11.72 8.67
N GLY A 186 -12.51 -10.47 8.34
CA GLY A 186 -13.05 -10.07 7.03
C GLY A 186 -12.08 -10.34 5.87
N LYS A 187 -12.56 -10.05 4.66
CA LYS A 187 -11.84 -10.28 3.40
C LYS A 187 -10.93 -9.12 2.99
N GLY A 188 -10.89 -8.02 3.74
CA GLY A 188 -10.18 -6.79 3.40
C GLY A 188 -10.91 -5.92 2.38
N GLU A 189 -12.25 -6.04 2.33
CA GLU A 189 -13.11 -5.28 1.43
C GLU A 189 -13.44 -3.89 2.01
N SER A 190 -13.32 -2.87 1.16
CA SER A 190 -13.68 -1.49 1.46
C SER A 190 -14.43 -0.88 0.28
N GLY A 191 -15.37 0.00 0.54
CA GLY A 191 -16.16 0.64 -0.50
C GLY A 191 -16.95 1.84 -0.02
N CYS A 192 -17.74 2.44 -0.91
CA CYS A 192 -18.60 3.57 -0.58
C CYS A 192 -20.05 3.32 -1.01
N VAL A 193 -21.00 3.78 -0.20
CA VAL A 193 -22.44 3.66 -0.50
C VAL A 193 -22.98 4.84 -1.33
N LYS A 194 -22.21 5.93 -1.40
CA LYS A 194 -22.58 7.14 -2.16
C LYS A 194 -21.78 7.19 -3.45
N LYS A 195 -22.47 7.12 -4.60
CA LYS A 195 -21.84 7.21 -5.93
C LYS A 195 -21.00 8.48 -6.04
N GLY A 196 -19.74 8.33 -6.45
CA GLY A 196 -18.78 9.43 -6.63
C GLY A 196 -18.13 9.93 -5.34
N ALA A 197 -18.37 9.30 -4.18
CA ALA A 197 -17.60 9.61 -2.98
C ALA A 197 -16.16 9.09 -3.14
N LEU A 198 -15.21 10.02 -3.15
CA LEU A 198 -13.77 9.73 -3.25
C LEU A 198 -13.11 9.83 -1.88
N ILE A 199 -11.94 9.20 -1.74
CA ILE A 199 -11.11 9.35 -0.55
C ILE A 199 -10.33 10.65 -0.67
N THR A 200 -10.38 11.45 0.37
CA THR A 200 -9.73 12.78 0.41
C THR A 200 -8.90 12.98 1.66
N GLN A 201 -8.97 12.03 2.61
CA GLN A 201 -8.26 12.06 3.89
C GLN A 201 -7.85 10.64 4.29
N TYR A 202 -6.70 10.51 4.94
CA TYR A 202 -6.20 9.22 5.46
C TYR A 202 -7.18 8.50 6.40
N ALA A 203 -7.88 9.23 7.27
CA ALA A 203 -8.67 8.63 8.35
C ALA A 203 -10.19 8.84 8.26
N ASN A 204 -10.67 9.93 7.66
CA ASN A 204 -12.07 10.37 7.81
C ASN A 204 -12.75 10.56 6.45
N ASN A 205 -13.33 9.49 5.91
CA ASN A 205 -14.07 9.54 4.65
C ASN A 205 -15.54 9.18 4.88
N ASP A 206 -16.43 10.15 4.69
CA ASP A 206 -17.88 9.94 4.81
C ASP A 206 -18.40 9.01 3.70
N TYR A 207 -19.43 8.23 4.01
CA TYR A 207 -20.08 7.23 3.16
C TYR A 207 -19.24 6.01 2.81
N TRP A 208 -18.04 5.87 3.37
CA TRP A 208 -17.17 4.70 3.23
C TRP A 208 -17.43 3.64 4.32
N TYR A 209 -17.14 2.39 3.98
CA TYR A 209 -17.11 1.25 4.91
C TYR A 209 -15.85 0.41 4.66
N ASP A 210 -15.45 -0.35 5.67
CA ASP A 210 -14.47 -1.43 5.56
C ASP A 210 -14.91 -2.61 6.44
N ASP A 211 -14.28 -3.77 6.28
CA ASP A 211 -14.62 -5.01 6.98
C ASP A 211 -13.70 -5.37 8.16
N THR A 212 -12.92 -4.40 8.64
CA THR A 212 -12.26 -4.55 9.95
C THR A 212 -13.31 -4.60 11.05
N SER A 213 -12.99 -5.20 12.19
CA SER A 213 -13.91 -5.28 13.33
C SER A 213 -13.17 -5.46 14.63
N ASP A 214 -13.87 -5.29 15.74
CA ASP A 214 -13.46 -5.85 17.01
C ASP A 214 -14.68 -6.41 17.74
N GLY A 215 -14.44 -7.28 18.71
CA GLY A 215 -15.56 -7.96 19.32
C GLY A 215 -15.27 -8.77 20.56
N SER A 216 -16.32 -8.96 21.35
CA SER A 216 -16.27 -9.74 22.57
C SER A 216 -16.43 -11.24 22.31
N ILE A 217 -15.67 -12.04 23.06
CA ILE A 217 -15.74 -13.49 23.11
C ILE A 217 -16.22 -13.91 24.51
N ASP A 218 -17.23 -14.77 24.55
CA ASP A 218 -17.78 -15.34 25.78
C ASP A 218 -18.08 -16.84 25.58
N ALA A 219 -18.18 -17.58 26.69
CA ALA A 219 -18.48 -18.99 26.67
C ALA A 219 -19.39 -19.42 27.83
N ILE A 220 -20.18 -20.46 27.62
CA ILE A 220 -20.85 -21.21 28.67
C ILE A 220 -20.22 -22.60 28.68
N VAL A 221 -19.68 -23.00 29.83
CA VAL A 221 -19.02 -24.29 30.01
C VAL A 221 -19.79 -25.11 31.04
N LYS A 222 -20.10 -26.37 30.72
CA LYS A 222 -20.61 -27.33 31.69
C LYS A 222 -19.70 -28.54 31.78
N ILE A 223 -19.47 -29.00 33.01
CA ILE A 223 -18.78 -30.26 33.30
C ILE A 223 -19.75 -31.18 34.00
N ASN A 224 -19.95 -32.39 33.45
CA ASN A 224 -20.87 -33.39 33.96
C ASN A 224 -22.29 -32.82 34.19
N GLY A 225 -22.75 -31.97 33.27
CA GLY A 225 -24.04 -31.28 33.30
C GLY A 225 -24.11 -30.07 34.25
N LYS A 226 -23.06 -29.78 35.04
CA LYS A 226 -23.03 -28.62 35.94
C LYS A 226 -22.35 -27.42 35.28
N PRO A 227 -22.99 -26.23 35.22
CA PRO A 227 -22.36 -25.04 34.68
C PRO A 227 -21.22 -24.56 35.59
N LEU A 228 -20.15 -24.10 34.98
CA LEU A 228 -19.04 -23.42 35.66
C LEU A 228 -19.25 -21.90 35.62
N GLU A 229 -18.73 -21.21 36.63
CA GLU A 229 -18.67 -19.75 36.62
C GLU A 229 -17.44 -19.25 35.85
N HIS A 230 -17.56 -18.11 35.18
CA HIS A 230 -16.42 -17.42 34.60
C HIS A 230 -15.57 -16.78 35.73
N ILE A 231 -14.23 -16.86 35.68
CA ILE A 231 -13.35 -16.44 36.80
C ILE A 231 -13.38 -14.93 37.09
N GLU A 232 -13.76 -14.14 36.09
CA GLU A 232 -14.02 -12.70 36.14
C GLU A 232 -15.39 -12.37 36.75
N GLY A 233 -16.31 -13.35 36.77
CA GLY A 233 -17.72 -13.18 37.12
C GLY A 233 -18.57 -12.82 35.91
N LYS A 234 -19.87 -13.13 35.98
CA LYS A 234 -20.81 -12.92 34.86
C LYS A 234 -20.83 -11.47 34.39
N GLY A 235 -20.51 -11.24 33.11
CA GLY A 235 -20.54 -9.93 32.47
C GLY A 235 -19.37 -9.00 32.78
N LYS A 236 -18.29 -9.51 33.39
CA LYS A 236 -17.07 -8.75 33.72
C LYS A 236 -15.87 -9.26 32.92
N GLY A 237 -14.90 -8.39 32.66
CA GLY A 237 -13.61 -8.71 32.02
C GLY A 237 -13.70 -9.68 30.84
N LYS A 238 -14.12 -9.19 29.66
CA LYS A 238 -14.37 -10.05 28.49
C LYS A 238 -13.09 -10.40 27.74
N SER A 239 -13.01 -11.62 27.21
CA SER A 239 -12.06 -11.90 26.12
C SER A 239 -12.45 -11.09 24.89
N TRP A 240 -11.47 -10.71 24.08
CA TRP A 240 -11.70 -9.86 22.92
C TRP A 240 -10.84 -10.28 21.73
N VAL A 241 -11.34 -10.01 20.53
CA VAL A 241 -10.61 -10.17 19.28
C VAL A 241 -10.54 -8.84 18.54
N LEU A 242 -9.36 -8.49 18.04
CA LEU A 242 -9.15 -7.41 17.08
C LEU A 242 -9.04 -8.04 15.69
N VAL A 243 -9.82 -7.54 14.73
CA VAL A 243 -9.73 -7.93 13.32
C VAL A 243 -9.09 -6.78 12.55
N SER A 244 -7.81 -6.97 12.20
CA SER A 244 -6.91 -5.90 11.79
C SER A 244 -6.30 -6.17 10.40
N PRO A 245 -5.68 -5.16 9.76
CA PRO A 245 -4.95 -5.36 8.50
C PRO A 245 -3.88 -6.48 8.58
N PRO A 246 -3.48 -7.04 7.42
CA PRO A 246 -2.36 -7.99 7.36
C PRO A 246 -1.06 -7.40 7.93
N LYS A 247 -0.21 -8.27 8.47
CA LYS A 247 1.17 -7.92 8.84
C LYS A 247 2.09 -8.32 7.70
N PHE A 248 2.54 -7.35 6.90
CA PHE A 248 3.33 -7.65 5.71
C PHE A 248 4.79 -7.99 6.02
N ALA A 249 5.29 -7.68 7.22
CA ALA A 249 6.61 -8.11 7.69
C ALA A 249 6.49 -8.92 8.99
N PRO A 250 5.98 -10.17 8.94
CA PRO A 250 5.66 -10.94 10.14
C PRO A 250 6.85 -11.14 11.09
N GLY A 251 8.07 -11.31 10.55
CA GLY A 251 9.28 -11.53 11.35
C GLY A 251 9.98 -10.27 11.86
N ILE A 252 9.39 -9.09 11.65
CA ILE A 252 9.92 -7.81 12.13
C ILE A 252 9.02 -7.32 13.27
N SER A 253 9.58 -7.25 14.46
CA SER A 253 8.91 -6.79 15.68
C SER A 253 8.84 -5.26 15.74
N ASN A 254 7.78 -4.72 16.32
CA ASN A 254 7.72 -3.30 16.65
C ASN A 254 8.64 -2.98 17.84
N LEU A 255 9.33 -1.84 17.80
CA LEU A 255 10.15 -1.35 18.92
C LEU A 255 9.32 -1.17 20.20
N VAL A 256 8.11 -0.63 20.06
CA VAL A 256 7.08 -0.55 21.11
C VAL A 256 5.93 -1.43 20.69
N SER A 257 5.76 -2.56 21.40
CA SER A 257 4.69 -3.52 21.11
C SER A 257 3.38 -3.15 21.81
N LEU A 258 2.26 -3.59 21.24
CA LEU A 258 0.96 -3.41 21.86
C LEU A 258 0.88 -4.10 23.23
N TYR A 259 1.52 -5.26 23.38
CA TYR A 259 1.65 -5.96 24.66
C TYR A 259 2.25 -5.05 25.75
N GLN A 260 3.41 -4.45 25.49
CA GLN A 260 4.09 -3.58 26.46
C GLN A 260 3.24 -2.37 26.81
N THR A 261 2.58 -1.78 25.81
CA THR A 261 1.73 -0.60 25.99
C THR A 261 0.53 -0.86 26.88
N ILE A 262 -0.19 -1.96 26.62
CA ILE A 262 -1.34 -2.35 27.44
C ILE A 262 -0.87 -2.69 28.86
N TRP A 263 0.23 -3.44 28.98
CA TRP A 263 0.75 -3.84 30.27
C TRP A 263 1.15 -2.64 31.14
N GLU A 264 1.89 -1.67 30.58
CA GLU A 264 2.27 -0.44 31.31
C GLU A 264 1.06 0.45 31.61
N THR A 265 0.04 0.46 30.74
CA THR A 265 -1.21 1.21 30.97
C THR A 265 -2.01 0.63 32.14
N GLN A 266 -2.05 -0.70 32.28
CA GLN A 266 -2.68 -1.36 33.44
C GLN A 266 -1.83 -1.29 34.71
N HIS A 267 -0.50 -1.10 34.59
CA HIS A 267 0.44 -1.08 35.70
C HIS A 267 1.29 0.21 35.76
N PRO A 268 0.68 1.40 35.82
CA PRO A 268 1.41 2.68 35.74
C PRO A 268 2.40 2.87 36.90
N ASP A 269 2.05 2.34 38.08
CA ASP A 269 2.86 2.45 39.31
C ASP A 269 3.91 1.35 39.45
N TYR A 270 4.10 0.49 38.43
CA TYR A 270 5.05 -0.61 38.52
C TYR A 270 6.48 -0.06 38.77
N PRO A 271 7.19 -0.53 39.82
CA PRO A 271 8.45 0.04 40.25
C PRO A 271 9.63 -0.52 39.43
N PHE A 272 9.69 -0.18 38.14
CA PHE A 272 10.74 -0.66 37.22
C PHE A 272 12.17 -0.45 37.74
N LYS A 273 12.41 0.60 38.54
CA LYS A 273 13.71 0.85 39.18
C LYS A 273 14.20 -0.31 40.05
N HIS A 274 13.26 -1.02 40.70
CA HIS A 274 13.55 -2.17 41.57
C HIS A 274 13.47 -3.52 40.83
N ARG A 275 13.05 -3.53 39.56
CA ARG A 275 13.03 -4.75 38.74
C ARG A 275 14.47 -5.16 38.40
N LYS A 276 14.78 -6.44 38.58
CA LYS A 276 16.03 -7.04 38.10
C LYS A 276 16.02 -7.07 36.57
N VAL A 277 17.10 -6.58 35.95
CA VAL A 277 17.27 -6.55 34.49
C VAL A 277 17.98 -7.80 34.02
N GLU A 278 17.43 -8.44 33.01
CA GLU A 278 18.01 -9.61 32.33
C GLU A 278 18.30 -9.24 30.87
N TYR A 279 19.52 -9.49 30.40
CA TYR A 279 19.98 -9.00 29.10
C TYR A 279 19.13 -9.56 27.95
N TYR A 280 18.96 -10.88 27.84
CA TYR A 280 18.22 -11.50 26.74
C TYR A 280 16.71 -11.30 26.86
N ARG A 281 16.18 -11.23 28.09
CA ARG A 281 14.77 -10.95 28.32
C ARG A 281 14.37 -9.50 28.05
N ASP A 282 15.16 -8.52 28.50
CA ASP A 282 14.74 -7.11 28.57
C ASP A 282 15.44 -6.17 27.59
N ILE A 283 16.71 -6.45 27.22
CA ILE A 283 17.54 -5.53 26.43
C ILE A 283 17.70 -6.02 24.99
N TYR A 284 18.05 -7.29 24.81
CA TYR A 284 18.24 -7.91 23.51
C TYR A 284 17.05 -7.69 22.54
N PRO A 285 15.78 -7.82 22.96
CA PRO A 285 14.65 -7.62 22.04
C PRO A 285 14.55 -6.20 21.47
N ILE A 286 15.02 -5.19 22.21
CA ILE A 286 15.08 -3.79 21.74
C ILE A 286 16.10 -3.67 20.61
N PHE A 287 17.29 -4.25 20.80
CA PHE A 287 18.35 -4.25 19.79
C PHE A 287 17.99 -5.08 18.56
N GLU A 288 17.30 -6.20 18.77
CA GLU A 288 16.81 -7.04 17.69
C GLU A 288 15.76 -6.30 16.84
N ALA A 289 14.79 -5.63 17.46
CA ALA A 289 13.78 -4.85 16.76
C ALA A 289 14.40 -3.75 15.89
N ILE A 290 15.37 -3.01 16.43
CA ILE A 290 16.05 -1.92 15.71
C ILE A 290 16.86 -2.45 14.52
N TYR A 291 17.59 -3.56 14.70
CA TYR A 291 18.29 -4.21 13.59
C TYR A 291 17.32 -4.71 12.53
N LYS A 292 16.24 -5.40 12.92
CA LYS A 292 15.24 -5.91 11.98
C LYS A 292 14.50 -4.80 11.23
N HIS A 293 14.24 -3.66 11.87
CA HIS A 293 13.70 -2.46 11.20
C HIS A 293 14.57 -1.97 10.04
N SER A 294 15.88 -2.21 10.05
CA SER A 294 16.79 -1.81 8.96
C SER A 294 16.43 -2.41 7.60
N TRP A 295 15.69 -3.53 7.59
CA TRP A 295 15.25 -4.18 6.35
C TRP A 295 13.98 -3.60 5.74
N VAL A 296 13.29 -2.74 6.48
CA VAL A 296 11.99 -2.18 6.08
C VAL A 296 11.92 -0.66 6.18
N ASN A 297 12.97 -0.02 6.66
CA ASN A 297 13.02 1.42 6.89
C ASN A 297 14.39 2.01 6.57
N LYS A 298 14.41 3.04 5.72
CA LYS A 298 15.63 3.69 5.24
C LYS A 298 16.47 4.30 6.37
N MET A 299 15.83 4.97 7.33
CA MET A 299 16.55 5.62 8.43
C MET A 299 17.18 4.59 9.38
N ALA A 300 16.46 3.50 9.67
CA ALA A 300 17.01 2.38 10.42
C ALA A 300 18.20 1.75 9.68
N PHE A 301 18.13 1.57 8.35
CA PHE A 301 19.23 1.03 7.55
C PHE A 301 20.52 1.84 7.62
N ILE A 302 20.42 3.17 7.59
CA ILE A 302 21.59 4.05 7.60
C ILE A 302 22.38 3.91 8.92
N GLY A 303 21.71 3.68 10.05
CA GLY A 303 22.33 3.54 11.37
C GLY A 303 22.63 2.11 11.81
N HIS A 304 21.73 1.17 11.46
CA HIS A 304 21.67 -0.17 12.04
C HIS A 304 21.72 -1.30 11.00
N GLY A 305 21.92 -1.00 9.72
CA GLY A 305 22.09 -2.02 8.68
C GLY A 305 23.30 -2.93 8.91
N VAL A 306 23.38 -4.02 8.13
CA VAL A 306 24.33 -5.13 8.29
C VAL A 306 25.79 -4.70 8.49
N ASP A 307 26.25 -3.68 7.77
CA ASP A 307 27.62 -3.16 7.78
C ASP A 307 27.80 -1.89 8.62
N LYS A 308 26.77 -1.47 9.38
CA LYS A 308 26.76 -0.21 10.11
C LYS A 308 27.24 -0.37 11.56
N PRO A 309 27.82 0.69 12.16
CA PRO A 309 28.27 0.66 13.56
C PRO A 309 27.15 0.38 14.57
N GLY A 310 25.89 0.65 14.22
CA GLY A 310 24.73 0.41 15.08
C GLY A 310 24.13 -1.00 14.95
N HIS A 311 24.77 -1.94 14.25
CA HIS A 311 24.36 -3.35 14.21
C HIS A 311 24.68 -4.03 15.55
N PHE A 312 23.81 -3.83 16.54
CA PHE A 312 24.00 -4.30 17.93
C PHE A 312 24.02 -5.82 18.11
N LEU A 313 23.54 -6.58 17.11
CA LEU A 313 23.57 -8.05 17.11
C LEU A 313 24.88 -8.63 16.54
N LYS A 314 25.81 -7.78 16.11
CA LYS A 314 27.11 -8.25 15.63
C LYS A 314 27.89 -8.86 16.82
N PRO A 315 28.47 -10.07 16.70
CA PRO A 315 29.03 -10.80 17.85
C PRO A 315 30.00 -9.99 18.70
N GLU A 316 30.96 -9.28 18.08
CA GLU A 316 31.97 -8.52 18.84
C GLU A 316 31.37 -7.32 19.58
N LEU A 317 30.28 -6.75 19.05
CA LEU A 317 29.57 -5.65 19.67
C LEU A 317 28.66 -6.16 20.78
N GLU A 318 27.86 -7.19 20.52
CA GLU A 318 27.00 -7.84 21.51
C GLU A 318 27.81 -8.30 22.74
N ASP A 319 28.99 -8.89 22.53
CA ASP A 319 29.90 -9.30 23.60
C ASP A 319 30.34 -8.15 24.52
N LEU A 320 30.43 -6.93 24.00
CA LEU A 320 30.67 -5.73 24.80
C LEU A 320 29.39 -5.22 25.47
N LEU A 321 28.25 -5.27 24.76
CA LEU A 321 26.96 -4.77 25.27
C LEU A 321 26.43 -5.60 26.44
N LYS A 322 26.70 -6.91 26.47
CA LYS A 322 26.36 -7.80 27.59
C LYS A 322 27.42 -7.91 28.68
N TYR A 323 28.58 -7.25 28.53
CA TYR A 323 29.66 -7.36 29.50
C TYR A 323 29.45 -6.45 30.73
N ASN A 324 29.34 -7.05 31.92
CA ASN A 324 29.15 -6.36 33.19
C ASN A 324 30.04 -6.88 34.35
N ASP A 325 30.99 -7.78 34.09
CA ASP A 325 31.90 -8.29 35.13
C ASP A 325 32.97 -7.24 35.47
N GLU A 326 33.04 -6.82 36.73
CA GLU A 326 34.01 -5.83 37.24
C GLU A 326 35.43 -6.39 37.40
N LYS A 327 35.65 -7.70 37.22
CA LYS A 327 36.97 -8.34 37.34
C LYS A 327 37.97 -7.89 36.27
N ASP A 328 37.52 -7.42 35.12
CA ASP A 328 38.36 -6.73 34.12
C ASP A 328 37.93 -5.25 34.05
N PRO A 329 38.53 -4.37 34.86
CA PRO A 329 38.11 -2.97 34.96
C PRO A 329 38.22 -2.21 33.64
N ILE A 330 39.16 -2.57 32.77
CA ILE A 330 39.37 -1.90 31.48
C ILE A 330 38.25 -2.26 30.53
N LYS A 331 37.93 -3.56 30.41
CA LYS A 331 36.83 -4.02 29.56
C LYS A 331 35.48 -3.55 30.10
N TYR A 332 35.30 -3.58 31.43
CA TYR A 332 34.10 -3.09 32.10
C TYR A 332 33.86 -1.60 31.80
N GLN A 333 34.87 -0.75 31.98
CA GLN A 333 34.73 0.69 31.73
C GLN A 333 34.44 0.95 30.25
N LYS A 334 35.15 0.29 29.33
CA LYS A 334 34.90 0.41 27.89
C LYS A 334 33.47 0.01 27.52
N ALA A 335 32.97 -1.08 28.09
CA ALA A 335 31.61 -1.54 27.88
C ALA A 335 30.60 -0.53 28.45
N LYS A 336 30.81 -0.04 29.67
CA LYS A 336 29.97 0.96 30.32
C LYS A 336 29.91 2.27 29.55
N ASP A 337 31.04 2.77 29.05
CA ASP A 337 31.10 3.99 28.22
C ASP A 337 30.31 3.81 26.94
N LEU A 338 30.44 2.65 26.27
CA LEU A 338 29.68 2.32 25.08
C LEU A 338 28.17 2.28 25.36
N ARG A 339 27.73 1.60 26.42
CA ARG A 339 26.31 1.54 26.77
C ARG A 339 25.75 2.92 27.13
N THR A 340 26.53 3.73 27.86
CA THR A 340 26.16 5.12 28.20
C THR A 340 26.03 5.98 26.95
N ASN A 341 26.95 5.83 25.98
CA ASN A 341 26.85 6.52 24.70
C ASN A 341 25.61 6.11 23.90
N ILE A 342 25.25 4.82 23.91
CA ILE A 342 24.02 4.33 23.27
C ILE A 342 22.79 4.92 23.96
N LEU A 343 22.71 4.86 25.29
CA LEU A 343 21.60 5.43 26.05
C LEU A 343 21.44 6.95 25.79
N SER A 344 22.55 7.69 25.67
CA SER A 344 22.52 9.14 25.39
C SER A 344 21.87 9.51 24.05
N ARG A 345 21.71 8.53 23.15
CA ARG A 345 21.01 8.70 21.87
C ARG A 345 19.53 8.34 21.96
N ILE A 346 19.09 7.65 23.00
CA ILE A 346 17.69 7.21 23.16
C ILE A 346 16.87 8.36 23.76
N ARG A 347 15.72 8.66 23.15
CA ARG A 347 14.80 9.69 23.65
C ARG A 347 14.31 9.31 25.04
N ILE A 348 14.34 10.29 25.94
CA ILE A 348 13.76 10.18 27.28
C ILE A 348 12.23 10.30 27.14
N PRO A 349 11.44 9.33 27.63
CA PRO A 349 9.99 9.39 27.58
C PRO A 349 9.44 10.64 28.29
N PRO A 350 8.37 11.28 27.77
CA PRO A 350 7.82 12.52 28.32
C PRO A 350 7.45 12.44 29.81
N GLU A 351 7.10 11.25 30.29
CA GLU A 351 6.68 11.00 31.68
C GLU A 351 7.82 11.18 32.69
N ILE A 352 9.07 11.09 32.23
CA ILE A 352 10.27 11.15 33.10
C ILE A 352 11.30 12.18 32.63
N ALA A 353 11.15 12.78 31.46
CA ALA A 353 12.02 13.84 30.95
C ALA A 353 11.77 15.18 31.66
N SER A 354 12.84 15.94 31.92
CA SER A 354 12.69 17.37 32.21
C SER A 354 12.26 18.13 30.95
N THR A 355 11.69 19.33 31.11
CA THR A 355 11.31 20.18 29.97
C THR A 355 12.47 20.43 29.01
N PHE A 356 13.68 20.66 29.55
CA PHE A 356 14.87 20.88 28.73
C PHE A 356 15.26 19.65 27.90
N GLU A 357 15.23 18.45 28.51
CA GLU A 357 15.53 17.21 27.79
C GLU A 357 14.47 16.91 26.74
N TYR A 358 13.20 17.11 27.09
CA TYR A 358 12.07 16.85 26.23
C TYR A 358 12.08 17.72 24.97
N ASP A 359 12.29 19.03 25.10
CA ASP A 359 12.39 19.94 23.95
C ASP A 359 13.72 19.73 23.22
N GLY A 360 14.80 19.53 23.98
CA GLY A 360 16.16 19.36 23.50
C GLY A 360 16.37 18.08 22.69
N GLN A 361 15.49 17.09 22.75
CA GLN A 361 15.61 15.88 21.95
C GLN A 361 14.88 15.95 20.59
N ALA A 362 14.13 17.01 20.27
CA ALA A 362 13.26 17.11 19.09
C ALA A 362 13.97 17.27 17.72
N TYR A 363 14.91 16.40 17.37
CA TYR A 363 15.55 16.35 16.05
C TYR A 363 16.09 14.93 15.73
N PRO A 364 16.40 14.61 14.46
CA PRO A 364 16.70 13.23 14.00
C PRO A 364 17.97 12.56 14.57
N TYR A 365 18.74 13.26 15.40
CA TYR A 365 19.91 12.67 16.07
C TYR A 365 19.49 11.63 17.12
N PHE A 366 18.38 11.85 17.82
CA PHE A 366 17.89 10.94 18.85
C PHE A 366 17.03 9.83 18.25
N MET A 367 17.12 8.65 18.88
CA MET A 367 16.45 7.42 18.49
C MET A 367 15.22 7.14 19.37
N PRO A 368 14.17 6.53 18.80
CA PRO A 368 14.02 6.24 17.37
C PRO A 368 13.71 7.52 16.54
N PRO A 369 14.19 7.64 15.29
CA PRO A 369 13.79 8.70 14.37
C PRO A 369 12.49 8.32 13.64
N LEU A 370 11.49 7.86 14.39
CA LEU A 370 10.17 7.46 13.89
C LEU A 370 9.13 8.51 14.29
N SER A 371 8.05 8.60 13.52
CA SER A 371 6.92 9.51 13.79
C SER A 371 6.24 9.20 15.12
N GLY A 372 5.59 10.21 15.71
CA GLY A 372 5.09 10.19 17.08
C GLY A 372 3.58 10.35 17.17
N ASN A 373 3.06 10.48 18.39
CA ASN A 373 1.62 10.57 18.64
C ASN A 373 0.96 11.87 18.13
N ALA A 374 1.75 12.86 17.67
CA ALA A 374 1.25 14.13 17.16
C ALA A 374 1.49 14.36 15.65
N GLY A 375 1.79 13.30 14.89
CA GLY A 375 2.01 13.38 13.44
C GLY A 375 3.45 13.10 13.04
N ASP A 376 3.77 13.44 11.79
CA ASP A 376 5.08 13.19 11.18
C ASP A 376 6.22 13.85 11.96
N ALA A 377 7.30 13.09 12.15
CA ALA A 377 8.52 13.51 12.83
C ALA A 377 9.06 14.85 12.29
N THR A 378 8.84 15.92 13.05
CA THR A 378 9.15 17.30 12.68
C THR A 378 10.17 17.89 13.66
N PRO A 379 11.35 18.36 13.19
CA PRO A 379 12.32 19.01 14.05
C PRO A 379 11.69 20.15 14.84
N THR A 380 12.12 20.35 16.09
CA THR A 380 11.60 21.31 17.08
C THR A 380 10.25 20.95 17.71
N ASN A 381 9.56 19.90 17.26
CA ASN A 381 8.32 19.42 17.88
C ASN A 381 8.50 18.01 18.50
N PRO A 382 8.74 17.90 19.82
CA PRO A 382 9.03 16.61 20.46
C PRO A 382 7.86 15.62 20.43
N ASP A 383 6.62 16.08 20.42
CA ASP A 383 5.41 15.23 20.37
C ASP A 383 5.27 14.45 19.04
N THR A 384 5.99 14.89 18.01
CA THR A 384 6.00 14.24 16.69
C THR A 384 7.04 13.12 16.55
N TYR A 385 7.78 12.81 17.61
CA TYR A 385 8.73 11.69 17.62
C TYR A 385 8.26 10.57 18.54
N LEU A 386 8.43 9.33 18.11
CA LEU A 386 8.22 8.16 18.97
C LEU A 386 9.26 8.12 20.08
N THR A 387 8.85 7.71 21.27
CA THR A 387 9.74 7.30 22.35
C THR A 387 9.56 5.82 22.65
N VAL A 388 10.59 5.17 23.20
CA VAL A 388 10.39 3.90 23.90
C VAL A 388 9.45 4.10 25.09
N THR A 389 8.92 3.02 25.67
CA THR A 389 8.08 3.14 26.87
C THR A 389 8.91 3.59 28.08
N ARG A 390 8.21 4.10 29.12
CA ARG A 390 8.84 4.42 30.41
C ARG A 390 9.58 3.21 30.98
N GLY A 391 8.95 2.03 30.94
CA GLY A 391 9.55 0.78 31.41
C GLY A 391 10.83 0.44 30.64
N GLN A 392 10.76 0.44 29.30
CA GLN A 392 11.93 0.18 28.45
C GLN A 392 13.09 1.13 28.74
N TYR A 393 12.82 2.44 28.87
CA TYR A 393 13.87 3.42 29.14
C TYR A 393 14.55 3.19 30.50
N ILE A 394 13.79 2.89 31.56
CA ILE A 394 14.35 2.62 32.89
C ILE A 394 15.22 1.35 32.87
N LEU A 395 14.80 0.30 32.15
CA LEU A 395 15.59 -0.93 32.01
C LEU A 395 16.89 -0.68 31.23
N LEU A 396 16.82 0.13 30.16
CA LEU A 396 18.00 0.58 29.40
C LEU A 396 18.95 1.43 30.26
N GLN A 397 18.41 2.29 31.15
CA GLN A 397 19.22 3.08 32.06
C GLN A 397 20.04 2.17 32.99
N LYS A 398 19.38 1.19 33.62
CA LYS A 398 20.05 0.21 34.48
C LYS A 398 21.09 -0.61 33.73
N TRP A 399 20.76 -1.06 32.52
CA TRP A 399 21.70 -1.73 31.63
C TRP A 399 22.94 -0.86 31.35
N ALA A 400 22.75 0.41 31.02
CA ALA A 400 23.85 1.33 30.77
C ALA A 400 24.75 1.53 32.00
N GLU A 401 24.15 1.61 33.18
CA GLU A 401 24.86 1.75 34.46
C GLU A 401 25.65 0.48 34.85
N GLY A 402 25.28 -0.68 34.28
CA GLY A 402 25.86 -1.99 34.58
C GLY A 402 25.04 -2.85 35.56
N ASP A 403 23.85 -2.38 35.96
CA ASP A 403 22.93 -3.09 36.88
C ASP A 403 21.98 -4.04 36.11
N PHE A 404 22.56 -5.12 35.60
CA PHE A 404 21.83 -6.20 34.92
C PHE A 404 22.53 -7.54 35.12
N GLU A 405 21.85 -8.63 34.78
CA GLU A 405 22.45 -9.97 34.69
C GLU A 405 22.35 -10.49 33.25
N VAL A 406 23.28 -11.36 32.88
CA VAL A 406 23.26 -12.08 31.61
C VAL A 406 22.63 -13.44 31.87
N ASP A 407 21.36 -13.55 31.51
CA ASP A 407 20.57 -14.78 31.48
C ASP A 407 20.97 -15.67 30.29
N ASP A 408 20.42 -16.88 30.24
CA ASP A 408 20.59 -17.77 29.07
C ASP A 408 19.79 -17.24 27.89
N GLU A 409 20.36 -17.33 26.67
CA GLU A 409 19.62 -17.01 25.45
C GLU A 409 18.40 -17.96 25.34
N PRO A 410 17.18 -17.44 25.10
CA PRO A 410 16.00 -18.28 24.99
C PRO A 410 16.12 -19.25 23.80
N PRO A 411 15.57 -20.46 23.91
CA PRO A 411 15.57 -21.41 22.79
C PRO A 411 14.82 -20.84 21.59
N LYS A 412 15.36 -21.05 20.38
CA LYS A 412 14.73 -20.58 19.14
C LYS A 412 13.80 -21.65 18.60
N TYR A 413 12.64 -21.21 18.14
CA TYR A 413 11.64 -22.09 17.55
C TYR A 413 11.30 -21.64 16.14
N SER A 414 11.24 -22.58 15.21
CA SER A 414 10.68 -22.37 13.88
C SER A 414 9.21 -22.75 13.86
N TYR A 415 8.41 -21.99 13.13
CA TYR A 415 6.98 -22.20 12.96
C TYR A 415 6.70 -23.25 11.88
N VAL A 416 5.84 -24.21 12.18
CA VAL A 416 5.42 -25.26 11.24
C VAL A 416 3.90 -25.32 11.20
N PHE A 417 3.33 -25.17 10.01
CA PHE A 417 1.89 -25.26 9.82
C PHE A 417 1.59 -25.91 8.47
N LYS A 418 0.87 -27.03 8.51
CA LYS A 418 0.60 -27.87 7.33
C LYS A 418 -0.88 -27.73 6.97
N ASN A 419 -1.25 -26.64 6.32
CA ASN A 419 -2.63 -26.48 5.85
C ASN A 419 -2.66 -26.33 4.33
N ASP A 420 -2.50 -27.46 3.63
CA ASP A 420 -2.79 -27.59 2.19
C ASP A 420 -4.29 -27.84 1.94
N ALA A 421 -5.17 -27.51 2.89
CA ALA A 421 -6.60 -27.64 2.70
C ALA A 421 -7.05 -26.62 1.64
N GLY A 422 -7.19 -27.10 0.40
CA GLY A 422 -7.88 -26.40 -0.67
C GLY A 422 -9.32 -26.06 -0.28
N PRO A 423 -10.05 -25.35 -1.15
CA PRO A 423 -11.42 -24.91 -0.87
C PRO A 423 -12.28 -26.11 -0.44
N ILE A 424 -13.05 -25.90 0.63
CA ILE A 424 -14.02 -26.88 1.15
C ILE A 424 -15.14 -26.99 0.13
N ASP A 425 -14.92 -27.82 -0.89
CA ASP A 425 -15.91 -28.23 -1.85
C ASP A 425 -15.90 -29.77 -1.89
N GLY A 426 -16.70 -30.37 -1.00
CA GLY A 426 -17.02 -31.79 -1.00
C GLY A 426 -15.84 -32.77 -0.86
N PHE A 427 -15.62 -33.25 0.37
CA PHE A 427 -14.88 -34.49 0.68
C PHE A 427 -13.42 -34.58 0.20
N ILE A 428 -12.50 -34.00 0.98
CA ILE A 428 -11.16 -34.56 1.15
C ILE A 428 -10.87 -34.69 2.66
N ASN A 429 -10.53 -35.91 3.08
CA ASN A 429 -10.10 -36.23 4.44
C ASN A 429 -8.74 -35.56 4.72
N VAL A 430 -8.74 -34.31 5.19
CA VAL A 430 -7.60 -33.77 5.92
C VAL A 430 -7.62 -34.40 7.31
N THR A 431 -6.55 -35.08 7.70
CA THR A 431 -6.38 -35.51 9.08
C THR A 431 -6.38 -34.27 9.97
N ASN A 432 -7.37 -34.14 10.85
CA ASN A 432 -7.61 -32.96 11.70
C ASN A 432 -6.39 -32.44 12.52
N ASP A 433 -5.30 -33.21 12.61
CA ASP A 433 -4.06 -32.91 13.34
C ASP A 433 -3.19 -31.83 12.65
N ASP A 434 -3.36 -31.63 11.33
CA ASP A 434 -2.50 -30.72 10.56
C ASP A 434 -2.88 -29.23 10.70
N ARG A 435 -3.98 -28.93 11.38
CA ARG A 435 -4.45 -27.57 11.68
C ARG A 435 -3.83 -26.95 12.94
N TYR A 436 -2.91 -27.64 13.60
CA TYR A 436 -2.21 -27.11 14.76
C TYR A 436 -0.85 -26.54 14.33
N PRO A 437 -0.55 -25.27 14.65
CA PRO A 437 0.81 -24.79 14.68
C PRO A 437 1.67 -25.72 15.54
N LYS A 438 2.70 -26.28 14.92
CA LYS A 438 3.77 -27.03 15.57
C LYS A 438 5.04 -26.19 15.48
N TYR A 439 6.02 -26.54 16.30
CA TYR A 439 7.27 -25.80 16.38
C TYR A 439 8.47 -26.73 16.38
N LYS A 440 9.53 -26.35 15.70
CA LYS A 440 10.82 -27.06 15.73
C LYS A 440 11.81 -26.28 16.57
N LYS A 441 12.44 -26.93 17.54
CA LYS A 441 13.40 -26.30 18.44
C LYS A 441 14.80 -26.39 17.86
N ASP A 442 15.43 -25.26 17.57
CA ASP A 442 16.80 -25.18 17.07
C ASP A 442 17.04 -26.16 15.89
N ALA A 443 18.03 -27.06 16.01
CA ALA A 443 18.36 -28.08 15.02
C ALA A 443 17.61 -29.42 15.24
N ASP A 444 16.69 -29.50 16.20
CA ASP A 444 15.92 -30.72 16.46
C ASP A 444 14.90 -30.96 15.32
N PRO A 445 14.94 -32.12 14.64
CA PRO A 445 13.97 -32.43 13.59
C PRO A 445 12.54 -32.67 14.12
N ARG A 446 12.36 -32.87 15.44
CA ARG A 446 11.06 -33.11 16.06
C ARG A 446 10.18 -31.85 16.06
N GLU A 447 8.92 -32.04 15.71
CA GLU A 447 7.85 -31.05 15.86
C GLU A 447 7.22 -31.16 17.25
N TYR A 448 7.10 -30.03 17.95
CA TYR A 448 6.50 -29.90 19.27
C TYR A 448 5.20 -29.11 19.20
N SER A 449 4.19 -29.53 19.96
CA SER A 449 2.99 -28.74 20.23
C SER A 449 3.26 -27.62 21.24
N PHE A 450 2.36 -26.64 21.31
CA PHE A 450 2.40 -25.58 22.32
C PHE A 450 2.48 -26.15 23.75
N GLU A 451 1.66 -27.15 24.04
CA GLU A 451 1.55 -27.78 25.35
C GLU A 451 2.79 -28.61 25.73
N GLU A 452 3.55 -29.11 24.75
CA GLU A 452 4.85 -29.79 24.99
C GLU A 452 5.98 -28.81 25.27
N ILE A 453 5.92 -27.60 24.71
CA ILE A 453 6.94 -26.55 24.92
C ILE A 453 6.74 -25.89 26.28
N VAL A 454 5.49 -25.57 26.61
CA VAL A 454 5.13 -24.85 27.83
C VAL A 454 4.31 -25.76 28.71
N THR A 455 4.99 -26.52 29.57
CA THR A 455 4.33 -27.52 30.42
C THR A 455 3.64 -26.92 31.65
N ASP A 456 4.08 -25.75 32.12
CA ASP A 456 3.40 -25.03 33.20
C ASP A 456 2.17 -24.27 32.67
N LEU A 457 1.01 -24.54 33.25
CA LEU A 457 -0.28 -23.98 32.81
C LEU A 457 -0.39 -22.46 33.04
N SER A 458 0.31 -21.91 34.03
CA SER A 458 0.28 -20.46 34.27
C SER A 458 1.14 -19.74 33.25
N GLU A 459 2.29 -20.31 32.88
CA GLU A 459 3.11 -19.82 31.77
C GLU A 459 2.40 -19.95 30.41
N GLN A 460 1.62 -21.01 30.18
CA GLN A 460 0.80 -21.12 28.96
C GLN A 460 -0.12 -19.90 28.79
N VAL A 461 -0.83 -19.50 29.85
CA VAL A 461 -1.73 -18.34 29.79
C VAL A 461 -0.96 -17.03 29.52
N LYS A 462 0.22 -16.85 30.13
CA LYS A 462 1.07 -15.68 29.85
C LYS A 462 1.54 -15.65 28.41
N TYR A 463 1.94 -16.79 27.86
CA TYR A 463 2.38 -16.90 26.47
C TYR A 463 1.24 -16.58 25.51
N LEU A 464 0.06 -17.14 25.75
CA LEU A 464 -1.15 -16.85 24.96
C LEU A 464 -1.49 -15.36 24.96
N ASN A 465 -1.42 -14.68 26.11
CA ASN A 465 -1.67 -13.23 26.19
C ASN A 465 -0.60 -12.37 25.48
N LYS A 466 0.63 -12.86 25.36
CA LYS A 466 1.75 -12.12 24.77
C LYS A 466 1.90 -12.36 23.26
N ALA A 467 1.77 -13.61 22.82
CA ALA A 467 2.24 -14.08 21.52
C ALA A 467 1.68 -13.28 20.33
N ALA A 468 0.39 -12.91 20.33
CA ALA A 468 -0.16 -12.11 19.25
C ALA A 468 0.16 -10.60 19.39
N LEU A 469 0.13 -10.08 20.62
CA LEU A 469 0.23 -8.66 20.91
C LEU A 469 1.64 -8.09 20.79
N GLU A 470 2.68 -8.91 20.95
CA GLU A 470 4.07 -8.46 20.77
C GLU A 470 4.39 -8.06 19.32
N TRP A 471 3.69 -8.64 18.34
CA TRP A 471 3.83 -8.34 16.93
C TRP A 471 2.98 -7.15 16.45
N CYS A 472 2.13 -6.61 17.33
CA CYS A 472 1.21 -5.51 17.04
C CYS A 472 1.81 -4.16 17.43
N VAL A 473 1.34 -3.09 16.79
CA VAL A 473 1.82 -1.72 17.03
C VAL A 473 1.39 -1.25 18.42
N GLY A 474 2.34 -0.89 19.29
CA GLY A 474 2.07 -0.26 20.59
C GLY A 474 2.26 1.27 20.60
N GLY A 475 2.77 1.82 19.51
CA GLY A 475 2.97 3.24 19.34
C GLY A 475 3.83 3.53 18.11
N PRO A 476 3.70 4.73 17.51
CA PRO A 476 2.74 5.77 17.87
C PRO A 476 1.28 5.43 17.46
N PHE A 477 0.29 6.17 17.98
CA PHE A 477 -1.13 6.04 17.61
C PHE A 477 -1.65 7.30 16.90
N PHE A 478 -1.57 7.31 15.57
CA PHE A 478 -2.09 8.38 14.71
C PHE A 478 -2.64 7.86 13.36
N PRO A 479 -3.71 7.04 13.34
CA PRO A 479 -4.47 6.56 14.47
C PRO A 479 -3.90 5.27 15.08
N GLY A 480 -3.03 4.53 14.37
CA GLY A 480 -2.57 3.19 14.74
C GLY A 480 -3.09 2.13 13.76
N ILE A 481 -2.63 0.87 13.89
CA ILE A 481 -3.04 -0.23 13.01
C ILE A 481 -4.08 -1.15 13.66
N GLU A 482 -3.68 -1.92 14.69
CA GLU A 482 -4.61 -2.84 15.37
C GLU A 482 -5.50 -2.14 16.39
N MET A 483 -4.99 -1.07 17.00
CA MET A 483 -5.66 -0.29 18.03
C MET A 483 -5.17 1.16 17.95
N THR A 484 -5.89 2.07 18.59
CA THR A 484 -5.51 3.49 18.67
C THR A 484 -5.04 3.87 20.08
N TYR A 485 -4.97 5.18 20.36
CA TYR A 485 -4.60 5.76 21.65
C TYR A 485 -5.49 5.30 22.82
N VAL A 486 -6.60 4.59 22.56
CA VAL A 486 -7.38 3.87 23.59
C VAL A 486 -6.52 2.84 24.34
N ALA A 487 -5.39 2.42 23.76
CA ALA A 487 -4.37 1.61 24.42
C ALA A 487 -3.72 2.29 25.62
N TYR A 488 -3.64 3.63 25.62
CA TYR A 488 -3.12 4.43 26.73
C TYR A 488 -4.19 4.74 27.78
N ASN A 489 -5.45 4.38 27.53
CA ASN A 489 -6.53 4.63 28.46
C ASN A 489 -6.76 3.41 29.36
N LYS A 490 -6.44 3.55 30.65
CA LYS A 490 -6.67 2.50 31.66
C LYS A 490 -8.12 2.03 31.72
N ASP A 491 -9.09 2.91 31.43
CA ASP A 491 -10.52 2.60 31.52
C ASP A 491 -10.98 1.67 30.38
N THR A 492 -10.16 1.52 29.32
CA THR A 492 -10.39 0.53 28.25
C THR A 492 -10.27 -0.90 28.79
N PHE A 493 -9.44 -1.11 29.82
CA PHE A 493 -9.10 -2.41 30.35
C PHE A 493 -9.77 -2.68 31.70
N ASP A 494 -9.87 -3.95 32.08
CA ASP A 494 -10.30 -4.34 33.41
C ASP A 494 -9.18 -4.06 34.43
N GLU A 495 -9.52 -3.51 35.60
CA GLU A 495 -8.54 -3.15 36.63
C GLU A 495 -7.92 -4.36 37.33
N LYS A 496 -8.59 -5.52 37.31
CA LYS A 496 -8.21 -6.70 38.08
C LYS A 496 -7.64 -7.80 37.21
N TYR A 497 -8.09 -7.91 35.96
CA TYR A 497 -7.74 -9.01 35.07
C TYR A 497 -6.90 -8.49 33.90
N GLU A 498 -5.64 -8.92 33.84
CA GLU A 498 -4.67 -8.48 32.84
C GLU A 498 -5.18 -8.71 31.41
N PHE A 499 -5.00 -7.70 30.55
CA PHE A 499 -5.37 -7.69 29.13
C PHE A 499 -6.87 -7.88 28.81
N ARG A 500 -7.75 -7.99 29.81
CA ARG A 500 -9.20 -8.03 29.59
C ARG A 500 -9.75 -6.66 29.24
N ILE A 501 -10.73 -6.62 28.34
CA ILE A 501 -11.45 -5.39 28.01
C ILE A 501 -12.54 -5.13 29.06
N ASN A 502 -12.66 -3.85 29.44
CA ASN A 502 -13.64 -3.40 30.43
C ASN A 502 -15.07 -3.72 29.99
N SER A 503 -15.94 -4.07 30.94
CA SER A 503 -17.35 -4.39 30.68
C SER A 503 -18.17 -3.23 30.10
N ASN A 504 -17.70 -1.99 30.25
CA ASN A 504 -18.35 -0.80 29.70
C ASN A 504 -18.05 -0.58 28.21
N THR A 505 -17.06 -1.28 27.66
CA THR A 505 -16.72 -1.23 26.24
C THR A 505 -17.65 -2.15 25.45
N SER A 506 -18.24 -1.62 24.38
CA SER A 506 -19.08 -2.39 23.46
C SER A 506 -18.26 -2.91 22.27
N PRO A 507 -18.65 -4.04 21.65
CA PRO A 507 -18.08 -4.49 20.39
C PRO A 507 -18.01 -3.35 19.35
N GLY A 508 -16.87 -3.19 18.70
CA GLY A 508 -16.64 -2.15 17.70
C GLY A 508 -16.13 -0.83 18.27
N ASP A 509 -16.09 -0.64 19.59
CA ASP A 509 -15.63 0.62 20.20
C ASP A 509 -14.09 0.76 20.12
N ILE A 510 -13.35 -0.36 20.12
CA ILE A 510 -11.88 -0.35 20.08
C ILE A 510 -11.39 0.10 18.70
N ASN A 511 -12.03 -0.37 17.63
CA ASN A 511 -11.65 -0.06 16.26
C ASN A 511 -12.27 1.23 15.72
N ALA A 512 -13.23 1.83 16.43
CA ALA A 512 -14.07 2.91 15.90
C ALA A 512 -13.28 4.16 15.46
N TYR A 513 -12.19 4.47 16.18
CA TYR A 513 -11.32 5.61 15.92
C TYR A 513 -10.26 5.35 14.84
N LEU A 514 -10.07 4.10 14.40
CA LEU A 514 -9.16 3.79 13.30
C LEU A 514 -9.68 4.38 11.99
N ALA A 515 -8.79 4.49 11.01
CA ALA A 515 -9.09 5.05 9.70
C ALA A 515 -10.24 4.32 8.99
N LEU A 516 -11.02 5.10 8.23
CA LEU A 516 -12.14 4.62 7.42
C LEU A 516 -11.99 5.13 5.97
N PRO A 517 -11.67 4.25 5.01
CA PRO A 517 -11.28 2.86 5.20
C PRO A 517 -9.81 2.71 5.67
N TRP A 518 -9.45 1.57 6.27
CA TRP A 518 -8.10 1.33 6.80
C TRP A 518 -6.98 1.44 5.73
N GLN A 519 -7.28 1.15 4.47
CA GLN A 519 -6.31 1.20 3.37
C GLN A 519 -5.75 2.61 3.12
N ALA A 520 -6.54 3.67 3.37
CA ALA A 520 -6.07 5.04 3.16
C ALA A 520 -4.91 5.35 4.12
N ASP A 521 -5.09 5.09 5.41
CA ASP A 521 -4.03 5.19 6.42
C ASP A 521 -2.83 4.28 6.11
N PHE A 522 -3.09 3.04 5.67
CA PHE A 522 -2.02 2.10 5.32
C PHE A 522 -1.15 2.58 4.15
N ASN A 523 -1.72 3.35 3.23
CA ASN A 523 -0.98 3.98 2.12
C ASN A 523 -0.20 5.22 2.60
N GLU A 524 -0.86 6.12 3.33
CA GLU A 524 -0.30 7.41 3.76
C GLU A 524 0.76 7.30 4.85
N CYS A 525 0.72 6.26 5.70
CA CYS A 525 1.69 6.03 6.76
C CYS A 525 3.02 5.48 6.24
N ASN A 526 3.64 6.22 5.31
CA ASN A 526 4.85 5.86 4.56
C ASN A 526 6.10 6.67 4.95
N THR A 527 5.96 7.53 5.96
CA THR A 527 6.97 8.43 6.49
C THR A 527 7.50 7.96 7.85
N HIS A 528 7.95 6.71 7.97
CA HIS A 528 8.58 6.17 9.19
C HIS A 528 7.61 6.00 10.38
N TRP A 529 6.37 5.56 10.13
CA TRP A 529 5.36 5.29 11.16
C TRP A 529 5.49 3.87 11.74
N TRP A 530 5.05 2.86 10.99
CA TRP A 530 4.96 1.47 11.45
C TRP A 530 5.62 0.48 10.45
N PRO A 531 6.93 0.64 10.16
CA PRO A 531 7.62 -0.13 9.12
C PRO A 531 7.59 -1.65 9.34
N ALA A 532 7.46 -2.10 10.60
CA ALA A 532 7.32 -3.52 10.97
C ALA A 532 5.94 -4.12 10.64
N GLN A 533 4.93 -3.29 10.39
CA GLN A 533 3.57 -3.71 10.05
C GLN A 533 3.31 -3.51 8.55
N ARG A 534 3.77 -2.36 8.06
CA ARG A 534 3.65 -1.81 6.72
C ARG A 534 5.05 -1.34 6.31
N PRO A 535 5.84 -2.12 5.56
CA PRO A 535 7.19 -1.73 5.15
C PRO A 535 7.22 -0.40 4.38
N ASP A 536 8.27 0.41 4.59
CA ASP A 536 8.51 1.60 3.77
C ASP A 536 9.26 1.20 2.50
N ILE A 537 10.40 0.53 2.70
CA ILE A 537 11.26 -0.02 1.66
C ILE A 537 11.41 -1.53 1.85
N VAL A 538 11.79 -2.25 0.80
CA VAL A 538 12.02 -3.70 0.85
C VAL A 538 13.13 -4.12 -0.10
N ILE A 539 13.75 -5.27 0.14
CA ILE A 539 14.65 -5.90 -0.83
C ILE A 539 13.81 -6.80 -1.74
N PRO A 540 13.70 -6.53 -3.06
CA PRO A 540 12.96 -7.40 -3.96
C PRO A 540 13.65 -8.76 -4.16
N GLU A 541 12.88 -9.84 -4.22
CA GLU A 541 13.38 -11.19 -4.57
C GLU A 541 14.00 -11.24 -5.97
N ILE A 542 13.52 -10.42 -6.90
CA ILE A 542 14.08 -10.28 -8.25
C ILE A 542 14.72 -8.89 -8.34
N GLY A 543 15.98 -8.79 -7.91
CA GLY A 543 16.72 -7.52 -7.87
C GLY A 543 18.22 -7.69 -8.09
N PRO A 544 19.02 -6.61 -8.07
CA PRO A 544 20.46 -6.64 -8.33
C PRO A 544 21.22 -7.63 -7.43
N LEU A 545 20.79 -7.79 -6.18
CA LEU A 545 21.34 -8.75 -5.22
C LEU A 545 21.17 -10.22 -5.64
N PHE A 546 20.06 -10.54 -6.31
CA PHE A 546 19.73 -11.91 -6.75
C PHE A 546 20.08 -12.16 -8.22
N THR A 547 20.16 -11.10 -9.04
CA THR A 547 20.44 -11.18 -10.48
C THR A 547 21.92 -10.97 -10.84
N LYS A 548 22.73 -10.29 -10.00
CA LYS A 548 24.18 -10.22 -10.21
C LYS A 548 24.83 -11.56 -9.86
N LYS A 549 25.24 -12.29 -10.89
CA LYS A 549 26.28 -13.36 -10.87
C LYS A 549 25.97 -14.68 -10.13
N ALA A 550 25.01 -14.75 -9.21
CA ALA A 550 24.80 -15.95 -8.38
C ALA A 550 24.12 -17.14 -9.11
N VAL A 551 23.51 -16.94 -10.27
CA VAL A 551 22.81 -18.03 -11.00
C VAL A 551 23.72 -18.73 -12.02
N ARG A 552 24.88 -18.15 -12.37
CA ARG A 552 25.78 -18.76 -13.38
C ARG A 552 26.88 -19.63 -12.78
N ASP A 553 27.28 -19.36 -11.55
CA ASP A 553 28.26 -20.16 -10.81
C ASP A 553 27.66 -20.51 -9.44
N MET A 554 27.43 -21.80 -9.18
CA MET A 554 27.03 -22.35 -7.87
C MET A 554 28.15 -22.23 -6.81
N GLU A 555 28.96 -21.16 -6.85
CA GLU A 555 29.94 -20.86 -5.81
C GLU A 555 29.29 -19.92 -4.80
N ILE A 556 29.07 -20.43 -3.59
CA ILE A 556 28.71 -19.63 -2.43
C ILE A 556 29.82 -18.59 -2.25
N PRO A 557 29.53 -17.26 -2.31
CA PRO A 557 30.56 -16.26 -2.07
C PRO A 557 31.17 -16.47 -0.68
N GLU A 558 32.50 -16.61 -0.58
CA GLU A 558 33.21 -16.71 0.71
C GLU A 558 33.02 -15.47 1.61
N LYS A 559 32.45 -14.36 1.09
CA LYS A 559 32.21 -13.11 1.82
C LYS A 559 30.74 -12.69 1.72
N ASP A 560 30.23 -12.13 2.83
CA ASP A 560 28.88 -11.59 2.89
C ASP A 560 28.63 -10.55 1.79
N PRO A 561 27.46 -10.58 1.12
CA PRO A 561 27.11 -9.59 0.12
C PRO A 561 27.05 -8.19 0.75
N LYS A 562 27.67 -7.20 0.10
CA LYS A 562 27.58 -5.81 0.52
C LYS A 562 26.23 -5.24 0.08
N ILE A 563 25.36 -4.97 1.05
CA ILE A 563 24.04 -4.37 0.82
C ILE A 563 24.13 -2.85 0.90
N SER A 564 23.46 -2.17 -0.02
CA SER A 564 23.36 -0.72 -0.12
C SER A 564 21.90 -0.30 -0.25
N LEU A 565 21.62 1.01 -0.12
CA LEU A 565 20.26 1.53 -0.31
C LEU A 565 19.74 1.34 -1.75
N ASP A 566 20.64 1.20 -2.73
CA ASP A 566 20.27 0.97 -4.14
C ASP A 566 19.73 -0.45 -4.38
N ASP A 567 19.88 -1.35 -3.40
CA ASP A 567 19.33 -2.70 -3.44
C ASP A 567 17.87 -2.78 -2.92
N PHE A 568 17.37 -1.69 -2.35
CA PHE A 568 15.99 -1.58 -1.86
C PHE A 568 15.09 -0.92 -2.91
N ALA A 569 13.80 -1.26 -2.86
CA ALA A 569 12.74 -0.61 -3.59
C ALA A 569 11.65 -0.15 -2.63
N GLU A 570 10.88 0.87 -3.01
CA GLU A 570 9.66 1.25 -2.29
C GLU A 570 8.68 0.07 -2.25
N TRP A 571 8.09 -0.19 -1.08
CA TRP A 571 7.16 -1.31 -0.91
C TRP A 571 5.87 -1.10 -1.71
N THR A 572 5.34 0.14 -1.72
CA THR A 572 4.16 0.55 -2.48
C THR A 572 4.45 0.92 -3.94
N ARG A 573 5.63 0.56 -4.49
CA ARG A 573 5.97 0.86 -5.89
C ARG A 573 4.87 0.41 -6.85
N GLY A 574 4.58 1.25 -7.85
CA GLY A 574 3.45 1.08 -8.76
C GLY A 574 2.12 1.62 -8.25
N PHE A 575 2.01 2.10 -7.01
CA PHE A 575 0.88 2.94 -6.60
C PHE A 575 1.11 4.39 -7.01
N ARG A 576 0.02 5.12 -7.25
CA ARG A 576 0.13 6.53 -7.58
C ARG A 576 0.69 7.32 -6.40
N THR A 577 1.78 8.05 -6.63
CA THR A 577 2.59 8.70 -5.58
C THR A 577 2.26 10.18 -5.38
N ASN A 578 1.63 10.81 -6.37
CA ASN A 578 1.32 12.23 -6.32
C ASN A 578 -0.09 12.48 -5.81
N GLU A 579 -0.18 12.66 -4.50
CA GLU A 579 -1.42 13.07 -3.87
C GLU A 579 -1.67 14.56 -4.11
N PRO A 580 -2.80 14.94 -4.71
CA PRO A 580 -3.17 16.33 -4.84
C PRO A 580 -3.42 16.95 -3.46
N VAL A 581 -3.37 18.28 -3.42
CA VAL A 581 -3.57 19.11 -2.23
C VAL A 581 -4.81 18.71 -1.42
N ARG A 582 -4.78 18.97 -0.11
CA ARG A 582 -5.89 18.76 0.84
C ARG A 582 -7.26 19.09 0.22
N GLY A 583 -8.15 18.09 0.20
CA GLY A 583 -9.53 18.22 -0.29
C GLY A 583 -9.76 17.64 -1.69
N LEU A 584 -8.71 17.22 -2.39
CA LEU A 584 -8.80 16.49 -3.65
C LEU A 584 -8.64 14.97 -3.45
N PRO A 585 -9.02 14.15 -4.44
CA PRO A 585 -8.97 12.69 -4.34
C PRO A 585 -7.55 12.16 -4.14
N LYS A 586 -7.36 11.28 -3.15
CA LYS A 586 -6.11 10.60 -2.86
C LYS A 586 -6.03 9.29 -3.63
N TRP A 587 -5.25 9.30 -4.69
CA TRP A 587 -5.20 8.21 -5.65
C TRP A 587 -4.43 6.99 -5.16
N GLY A 588 -3.33 7.19 -4.42
CA GLY A 588 -2.60 6.10 -3.77
C GLY A 588 -3.46 5.31 -2.78
N ASP A 589 -4.35 6.00 -2.04
CA ASP A 589 -5.29 5.36 -1.13
C ASP A 589 -6.29 4.46 -1.86
N LEU A 590 -6.78 4.93 -3.00
CA LEU A 590 -7.65 4.15 -3.89
C LEU A 590 -6.91 2.96 -4.52
N ASP A 591 -5.62 3.11 -4.82
CA ASP A 591 -4.77 2.00 -5.28
C ASP A 591 -4.61 0.96 -4.17
N MET A 592 -4.36 1.38 -2.93
CA MET A 592 -4.29 0.47 -1.78
C MET A 592 -5.60 -0.29 -1.59
N ILE A 593 -6.77 0.35 -1.74
CA ILE A 593 -8.05 -0.36 -1.69
C ILE A 593 -8.15 -1.47 -2.73
N ARG A 594 -7.67 -1.20 -3.95
CA ARG A 594 -7.80 -2.11 -5.09
C ARG A 594 -6.71 -3.19 -5.15
N ALA A 595 -5.57 -2.95 -4.51
CA ALA A 595 -4.34 -3.69 -4.77
C ALA A 595 -3.52 -4.07 -3.52
N TRP A 596 -4.02 -3.84 -2.29
CA TRP A 596 -3.30 -4.22 -1.05
C TRP A 596 -2.89 -5.70 -1.04
N ASP A 597 -3.73 -6.58 -1.58
CA ASP A 597 -3.50 -8.03 -1.65
C ASP A 597 -2.40 -8.43 -2.64
N ARG A 598 -1.95 -7.51 -3.49
CA ARG A 598 -0.86 -7.71 -4.46
C ARG A 598 0.50 -7.33 -3.89
N LEU A 599 0.58 -6.53 -2.82
CA LEU A 599 1.85 -6.18 -2.18
C LEU A 599 2.55 -7.41 -1.60
N GLY A 600 3.88 -7.45 -1.64
CA GLY A 600 4.66 -8.59 -1.17
C GLY A 600 4.82 -8.65 0.34
N PHE A 601 5.06 -9.86 0.87
CA PHE A 601 5.41 -10.09 2.27
C PHE A 601 6.93 -10.09 2.44
N VAL A 602 7.43 -9.57 3.55
CA VAL A 602 8.84 -9.52 3.89
C VAL A 602 9.17 -10.66 4.86
N VAL A 603 10.00 -11.60 4.41
CA VAL A 603 10.34 -12.83 5.14
C VAL A 603 11.84 -13.02 5.21
N GLU A 604 12.34 -13.71 6.24
CA GLU A 604 13.76 -14.05 6.34
C GLU A 604 14.14 -15.13 5.30
N LYS A 605 15.20 -14.87 4.53
CA LYS A 605 15.81 -15.80 3.58
C LYS A 605 17.33 -15.82 3.71
N GLN A 606 17.92 -16.95 3.38
CA GLN A 606 19.37 -17.10 3.30
C GLN A 606 19.90 -16.54 1.96
N VAL A 607 20.83 -15.59 2.02
CA VAL A 607 21.49 -14.97 0.86
C VAL A 607 23.02 -15.09 1.07
N GLY A 608 23.62 -16.14 0.51
CA GLY A 608 25.01 -16.50 0.85
C GLY A 608 25.11 -16.92 2.32
N ASN A 609 25.98 -16.26 3.09
CA ASN A 609 26.10 -16.48 4.55
C ASN A 609 25.21 -15.53 5.39
N LEU A 610 24.53 -14.58 4.74
CA LEU A 610 23.70 -13.58 5.41
C LEU A 610 22.23 -14.01 5.44
N LYS A 611 21.60 -13.89 6.62
CA LYS A 611 20.14 -13.90 6.74
C LYS A 611 19.61 -12.51 6.44
N ALA A 612 18.86 -12.39 5.35
CA ALA A 612 18.28 -11.14 4.87
C ALA A 612 16.76 -11.21 4.86
N PHE A 613 16.09 -10.10 5.12
CA PHE A 613 14.64 -10.00 4.96
C PHE A 613 14.32 -9.52 3.53
N VAL A 614 13.52 -10.30 2.81
CA VAL A 614 13.30 -10.16 1.37
C VAL A 614 11.80 -10.14 1.09
N GLU A 615 11.37 -9.28 0.17
CA GLU A 615 9.99 -9.25 -0.33
C GLU A 615 9.73 -10.46 -1.24
N VAL A 616 8.72 -11.24 -0.89
CA VAL A 616 8.24 -12.41 -1.62
C VAL A 616 6.76 -12.31 -1.94
N GLN A 617 6.29 -13.12 -2.89
CA GLN A 617 4.86 -13.26 -3.21
C GLN A 617 4.19 -11.93 -3.63
N ARG A 618 4.97 -10.98 -4.16
CA ARG A 618 4.45 -9.76 -4.79
C ARG A 618 3.72 -10.14 -6.08
N GLY A 619 2.48 -9.69 -6.22
CA GLY A 619 1.68 -9.81 -7.43
C GLY A 619 1.77 -8.54 -8.28
N ASN A 620 1.24 -8.62 -9.50
CA ASN A 620 1.18 -7.47 -10.41
C ASN A 620 0.20 -6.42 -9.86
N ILE A 621 0.72 -5.26 -9.44
CA ILE A 621 -0.07 -4.10 -8.96
C ILE A 621 -1.12 -3.64 -9.96
N TYR A 622 -0.81 -3.80 -11.25
CA TYR A 622 -1.62 -3.40 -12.37
C TYR A 622 -2.42 -4.55 -12.99
N LYS A 623 -2.52 -5.69 -12.30
CA LYS A 623 -3.33 -6.83 -12.75
C LYS A 623 -4.75 -6.32 -13.01
N LEU A 624 -5.24 -6.52 -14.22
CA LEU A 624 -6.59 -6.11 -14.59
C LEU A 624 -7.56 -6.97 -13.77
N ASN A 625 -8.13 -6.40 -12.70
CA ASN A 625 -9.04 -7.14 -11.80
C ASN A 625 -10.27 -7.70 -12.53
N ASP A 626 -10.62 -7.11 -13.66
CA ASP A 626 -11.75 -7.53 -14.49
C ASP A 626 -11.36 -8.50 -15.62
N LEU A 627 -10.06 -8.77 -15.80
CA LEU A 627 -9.58 -9.83 -16.71
C LEU A 627 -9.31 -11.08 -15.90
N LYS A 628 -10.29 -11.98 -15.83
CA LYS A 628 -9.98 -13.35 -15.39
C LYS A 628 -9.02 -13.97 -16.41
N PRO A 629 -8.10 -14.84 -15.97
CA PRO A 629 -7.33 -15.64 -16.91
C PRO A 629 -8.23 -16.36 -17.91
N GLY A 630 -8.00 -16.14 -19.20
CA GLY A 630 -8.82 -16.69 -20.28
C GLY A 630 -10.16 -15.98 -20.53
N ASP A 631 -10.46 -14.86 -19.88
CA ASP A 631 -11.66 -14.06 -20.14
C ASP A 631 -11.51 -13.28 -21.46
N LYS A 632 -12.14 -13.83 -22.50
CA LYS A 632 -12.12 -13.31 -23.87
C LYS A 632 -13.46 -12.64 -24.14
N THR A 633 -13.62 -11.40 -23.69
CA THR A 633 -14.86 -10.63 -23.85
C THR A 633 -14.57 -9.22 -24.34
N LEU A 634 -15.60 -8.53 -24.85
CA LEU A 634 -15.48 -7.13 -25.26
C LEU A 634 -15.11 -6.20 -24.10
N ASP A 635 -15.57 -6.50 -22.89
CA ASP A 635 -15.22 -5.72 -21.69
C ASP A 635 -13.74 -5.92 -21.37
N SER A 636 -13.27 -7.16 -21.47
CA SER A 636 -11.87 -7.54 -21.35
C SER A 636 -10.95 -6.77 -22.32
N LEU A 637 -11.34 -6.72 -23.60
CA LEU A 637 -10.65 -5.94 -24.62
C LEU A 637 -10.72 -4.42 -24.35
N TYR A 638 -11.87 -3.91 -23.87
CA TYR A 638 -12.02 -2.49 -23.53
C TYR A 638 -11.11 -2.07 -22.37
N GLU A 639 -10.93 -2.92 -21.36
CA GLU A 639 -10.01 -2.65 -20.26
C GLU A 639 -8.56 -2.51 -20.75
N LEU A 640 -8.07 -3.40 -21.62
CA LEU A 640 -6.73 -3.27 -22.22
C LEU A 640 -6.59 -2.01 -23.08
N LEU A 641 -7.63 -1.64 -23.83
CA LEU A 641 -7.62 -0.42 -24.63
C LEU A 641 -7.62 0.85 -23.77
N LYS A 642 -8.27 0.85 -22.59
CA LYS A 642 -8.17 1.97 -21.64
C LYS A 642 -6.74 2.11 -21.11
N ILE A 643 -6.05 0.99 -20.85
CA ILE A 643 -4.64 1.00 -20.45
C ILE A 643 -3.77 1.58 -21.56
N ALA A 644 -3.92 1.10 -22.79
CA ALA A 644 -3.20 1.64 -23.94
C ALA A 644 -3.42 3.16 -24.05
N LEU A 645 -4.66 3.61 -23.94
CA LEU A 645 -5.00 5.03 -23.98
C LEU A 645 -4.28 5.82 -22.86
N GLN A 646 -4.23 5.28 -21.65
CA GLN A 646 -3.57 5.91 -20.52
C GLN A 646 -2.05 5.97 -20.70
N ILE A 647 -1.44 4.96 -21.30
CA ILE A 647 -0.01 4.88 -21.56
C ILE A 647 0.41 5.99 -22.53
N GLU A 648 -0.19 6.02 -23.73
CA GLU A 648 0.09 7.04 -24.75
C GLU A 648 -0.15 8.46 -24.19
N PHE A 649 -1.13 8.58 -23.29
CA PHE A 649 -1.43 9.86 -22.68
C PHE A 649 -0.41 10.27 -21.61
N SER A 650 0.15 9.31 -20.86
CA SER A 650 1.06 9.57 -19.73
C SER A 650 2.45 10.02 -20.17
N THR A 651 2.89 9.72 -21.39
CA THR A 651 4.20 10.08 -21.95
C THR A 651 4.23 11.53 -22.49
N ILE A 652 3.09 12.03 -23.00
CA ILE A 652 3.01 13.34 -23.67
C ILE A 652 3.40 14.54 -22.76
N PRO A 653 2.86 14.72 -21.53
CA PRO A 653 3.22 15.85 -20.69
C PRO A 653 4.71 15.92 -20.29
N PRO A 654 5.38 14.82 -19.84
CA PRO A 654 6.83 14.83 -19.60
C PRO A 654 7.64 15.27 -20.81
N TYR A 655 7.32 14.76 -22.01
CA TYR A 655 8.02 15.12 -23.24
C TYR A 655 7.84 16.60 -23.57
N LEU A 656 6.61 17.12 -23.45
CA LEU A 656 6.32 18.54 -23.65
C LEU A 656 7.03 19.42 -22.61
N TYR A 657 7.00 19.05 -21.33
CA TYR A 657 7.65 19.80 -20.25
C TYR A 657 9.16 19.91 -20.47
N SER A 658 9.80 18.77 -20.77
CA SER A 658 11.20 18.71 -21.18
C SER A 658 11.47 19.58 -22.41
N MET A 659 10.64 19.50 -23.45
CA MET A 659 10.78 20.31 -24.66
C MET A 659 10.70 21.82 -24.35
N TYR A 660 9.77 22.27 -23.49
CA TYR A 660 9.62 23.68 -23.12
C TYR A 660 10.79 24.20 -22.27
N SER A 661 11.52 23.33 -21.58
CA SER A 661 12.73 23.71 -20.83
C SER A 661 13.93 24.04 -21.71
N ILE A 662 13.92 23.65 -22.99
CA ILE A 662 15.05 23.87 -23.92
C ILE A 662 15.06 25.32 -24.40
N LYS A 663 16.19 26.02 -24.19
CA LYS A 663 16.36 27.40 -24.66
C LYS A 663 16.55 27.41 -26.18
N PRO A 664 15.73 28.16 -26.94
CA PRO A 664 15.90 28.26 -28.38
C PRO A 664 17.16 29.05 -28.75
N GLY A 665 17.67 28.83 -29.98
CA GLY A 665 18.67 29.72 -30.59
C GLY A 665 20.05 29.11 -30.86
N THR A 666 20.27 27.84 -30.51
CA THR A 666 21.43 27.07 -30.97
C THR A 666 20.97 25.91 -31.85
N SER A 667 21.81 25.49 -32.80
CA SER A 667 21.47 24.40 -33.73
C SER A 667 21.04 23.13 -32.98
N ILE A 668 21.80 22.76 -31.95
CA ILE A 668 21.55 21.56 -31.14
C ILE A 668 20.24 21.67 -30.34
N SER A 669 19.95 22.83 -29.74
CA SER A 669 18.72 23.05 -28.97
C SER A 669 17.50 23.01 -29.87
N ASP A 670 17.60 23.55 -31.08
CA ASP A 670 16.52 23.55 -32.05
C ASP A 670 16.28 22.14 -32.62
N GLU A 671 17.35 21.37 -32.86
CA GLU A 671 17.30 19.98 -33.32
C GLU A 671 16.64 19.05 -32.30
N VAL A 672 17.13 19.03 -31.05
CA VAL A 672 16.56 18.21 -29.97
C VAL A 672 15.09 18.57 -29.72
N ARG A 673 14.76 19.87 -29.70
CA ARG A 673 13.39 20.34 -29.52
C ARG A 673 12.46 19.88 -30.66
N ASN A 674 12.94 19.87 -31.90
CA ASN A 674 12.17 19.36 -33.04
C ASN A 674 11.97 17.85 -32.96
N HIS A 675 12.99 17.09 -32.54
CA HIS A 675 12.87 15.65 -32.31
C HIS A 675 11.80 15.32 -31.27
N ILE A 676 11.87 15.93 -30.08
CA ILE A 676 10.87 15.71 -29.02
C ILE A 676 9.47 16.12 -29.49
N ARG A 677 9.36 17.24 -30.21
CA ARG A 677 8.08 17.71 -30.77
C ARG A 677 7.46 16.69 -31.73
N ASN A 678 8.27 16.07 -32.59
CA ASN A 678 7.81 15.09 -33.55
C ASN A 678 7.32 13.82 -32.85
N VAL A 679 8.07 13.33 -31.87
CA VAL A 679 7.64 12.20 -31.02
C VAL A 679 6.30 12.50 -30.34
N VAL A 680 6.14 13.68 -29.73
CA VAL A 680 4.85 14.07 -29.12
C VAL A 680 3.68 14.07 -30.13
N ALA A 681 3.93 14.44 -31.38
CA ALA A 681 2.89 14.39 -32.41
C ALA A 681 2.54 12.94 -32.80
N GLU A 682 3.52 12.04 -32.80
CA GLU A 682 3.35 10.60 -33.03
C GLU A 682 2.61 9.94 -31.83
N GLU A 683 2.95 10.25 -30.59
CA GLU A 683 2.23 9.78 -29.38
C GLU A 683 0.75 10.23 -29.39
N MET A 684 0.46 11.46 -29.82
CA MET A 684 -0.93 11.91 -30.01
C MET A 684 -1.65 11.08 -31.07
N LEU A 685 -0.93 10.64 -32.13
CA LEU A 685 -1.48 9.79 -33.20
C LEU A 685 -1.81 8.42 -32.63
N HIS A 686 -0.91 7.84 -31.83
CA HIS A 686 -1.12 6.58 -31.14
C HIS A 686 -2.35 6.65 -30.23
N LEU A 687 -2.44 7.69 -29.41
CA LEU A 687 -3.61 7.98 -28.57
C LEU A 687 -4.92 8.04 -29.39
N SER A 688 -4.88 8.68 -30.57
CA SER A 688 -6.05 8.79 -31.46
C SER A 688 -6.42 7.46 -32.13
N LEU A 689 -5.44 6.63 -32.47
CA LEU A 689 -5.63 5.27 -33.00
C LEU A 689 -6.28 4.37 -31.94
N VAL A 690 -5.80 4.43 -30.69
CA VAL A 690 -6.41 3.70 -29.57
C VAL A 690 -7.86 4.13 -29.35
N ALA A 691 -8.15 5.43 -29.39
CA ALA A 691 -9.52 5.93 -29.28
C ALA A 691 -10.42 5.41 -30.42
N ASN A 692 -9.91 5.31 -31.66
CA ASN A 692 -10.63 4.68 -32.76
C ASN A 692 -10.86 3.18 -32.52
N LEU A 693 -9.89 2.44 -31.96
CA LEU A 693 -10.06 1.03 -31.57
C LEU A 693 -11.15 0.86 -30.50
N ILE A 694 -11.21 1.75 -29.50
CA ILE A 694 -12.26 1.76 -28.47
C ILE A 694 -13.64 1.99 -29.11
N VAL A 695 -13.75 2.96 -30.00
CA VAL A 695 -15.02 3.23 -30.69
C VAL A 695 -15.42 2.07 -31.60
N ALA A 696 -14.47 1.41 -32.24
CA ALA A 696 -14.71 0.27 -33.13
C ALA A 696 -15.44 -0.88 -32.43
N ILE A 697 -15.15 -1.13 -31.14
CA ILE A 697 -15.85 -2.14 -30.34
C ILE A 697 -17.16 -1.64 -29.71
N GLY A 698 -17.64 -0.46 -30.12
CA GLY A 698 -18.90 0.13 -29.63
C GLY A 698 -18.81 0.78 -28.24
N ARG A 699 -17.61 1.07 -27.75
CA ARG A 699 -17.36 1.76 -26.47
C ARG A 699 -16.95 3.22 -26.71
N GLN A 700 -16.69 3.96 -25.64
CA GLN A 700 -16.34 5.38 -25.70
C GLN A 700 -15.01 5.66 -25.01
N PRO A 701 -14.10 6.44 -25.62
CA PRO A 701 -12.89 6.88 -24.94
C PRO A 701 -13.24 7.93 -23.88
N ILE A 702 -12.45 7.93 -22.81
CA ILE A 702 -12.56 8.88 -21.70
C ILE A 702 -11.19 9.56 -21.58
N PHE A 703 -11.16 10.89 -21.70
CA PHE A 703 -9.94 11.70 -21.59
C PHE A 703 -10.04 12.70 -20.43
N TYR A 704 -11.23 13.27 -20.21
CA TYR A 704 -11.48 14.24 -19.15
C TYR A 704 -12.15 13.53 -17.97
N SER A 705 -11.30 12.99 -17.10
CA SER A 705 -11.68 12.39 -15.81
C SER A 705 -10.48 12.50 -14.87
N PRO A 706 -10.68 12.83 -13.58
CA PRO A 706 -9.58 12.88 -12.63
C PRO A 706 -8.95 11.48 -12.40
N GLU A 707 -9.63 10.40 -12.82
CA GLU A 707 -9.08 9.02 -12.81
C GLU A 707 -8.13 8.72 -13.99
N VAL A 708 -8.30 9.41 -15.12
CA VAL A 708 -7.54 9.14 -16.37
C VAL A 708 -6.36 10.09 -16.51
N ILE A 709 -6.50 11.33 -16.02
CA ILE A 709 -5.47 12.36 -16.15
C ILE A 709 -4.29 12.01 -15.25
N PRO A 710 -3.08 11.86 -15.82
CA PRO A 710 -1.90 11.50 -15.06
C PRO A 710 -1.47 12.62 -14.13
N PHE A 711 -0.86 12.24 -13.01
CA PHE A 711 -0.14 13.13 -12.12
C PHE A 711 1.35 12.94 -12.32
N TYR A 712 2.18 13.91 -11.92
CA TYR A 712 3.64 13.79 -12.06
C TYR A 712 4.36 14.42 -10.87
N PRO A 713 5.28 13.69 -10.20
CA PRO A 713 5.79 12.41 -10.62
C PRO A 713 4.83 11.27 -10.30
N ASN A 714 4.80 10.25 -11.16
CA ASN A 714 3.95 9.10 -10.95
C ASN A 714 4.51 7.87 -11.66
N PRO A 715 4.27 6.65 -11.16
CA PRO A 715 4.70 5.45 -11.88
C PRO A 715 4.11 5.40 -13.27
N PHE A 716 4.92 4.95 -14.22
CA PHE A 716 4.47 4.66 -15.56
C PHE A 716 3.45 3.50 -15.50
N PRO A 717 2.20 3.71 -15.93
CA PRO A 717 1.14 2.73 -15.72
C PRO A 717 1.47 1.38 -16.39
N HIS A 718 1.19 0.27 -15.70
CA HIS A 718 1.19 -1.10 -16.24
C HIS A 718 2.53 -1.70 -16.73
N PHE A 719 3.64 -0.94 -16.76
CA PHE A 719 4.98 -1.44 -17.15
C PHE A 719 5.92 -1.64 -15.98
N GLN A 720 6.71 -2.73 -16.01
CA GLN A 720 7.72 -3.07 -14.98
C GLN A 720 7.17 -2.89 -13.55
N GLN A 721 5.88 -3.17 -13.34
CA GLN A 721 5.17 -2.94 -12.07
C GLN A 721 5.30 -1.52 -11.48
N GLY A 722 5.49 -0.50 -12.32
CA GLY A 722 5.64 0.89 -11.91
C GLY A 722 7.02 1.25 -11.35
N GLU A 723 8.07 0.52 -11.75
CA GLU A 723 9.47 0.82 -11.41
C GLU A 723 9.99 2.10 -12.10
N ILE A 724 9.41 2.48 -13.24
CA ILE A 724 9.74 3.73 -13.93
C ILE A 724 8.82 4.82 -13.40
N ILE A 725 9.40 5.85 -12.76
CA ILE A 725 8.67 7.06 -12.37
C ILE A 725 8.79 8.09 -13.51
N LEU A 726 7.65 8.61 -13.96
CA LEU A 726 7.60 9.71 -14.92
C LEU A 726 7.67 11.03 -14.17
N HIS A 727 8.66 11.86 -14.47
CA HIS A 727 8.87 13.18 -13.87
C HIS A 727 8.56 14.31 -14.87
N LEU A 728 8.08 15.45 -14.39
CA LEU A 728 8.13 16.73 -15.12
C LEU A 728 9.48 17.39 -14.83
N SER A 729 10.47 17.10 -15.67
CA SER A 729 11.82 17.63 -15.50
C SER A 729 12.35 18.28 -16.79
N LYS A 730 13.37 19.11 -16.63
CA LYS A 730 14.10 19.71 -17.75
C LYS A 730 14.72 18.61 -18.63
N ALA A 731 14.92 18.89 -19.91
CA ALA A 731 15.46 17.94 -20.90
C ALA A 731 16.97 17.71 -20.73
N ASP A 732 17.39 17.29 -19.53
CA ASP A 732 18.76 16.86 -19.25
C ASP A 732 18.96 15.36 -19.55
N LYS A 733 20.16 14.88 -19.28
CA LYS A 733 20.53 13.50 -19.55
C LYS A 733 19.66 12.49 -18.81
N SER A 734 19.28 12.78 -17.56
CA SER A 734 18.46 11.88 -16.73
C SER A 734 17.04 11.74 -17.32
N ALA A 735 16.44 12.87 -17.73
CA ALA A 735 15.14 12.87 -18.39
C ALA A 735 15.14 12.05 -19.68
N LEU A 736 16.12 12.31 -20.58
CA LEU A 736 16.22 11.59 -21.84
C LEU A 736 16.56 10.09 -21.66
N GLU A 737 17.36 9.72 -20.66
CA GLU A 737 17.59 8.31 -20.30
C GLU A 737 16.30 7.62 -19.87
N THR A 738 15.43 8.33 -19.15
CA THR A 738 14.09 7.84 -18.79
C THR A 738 13.23 7.65 -20.04
N PHE A 739 13.26 8.58 -21.00
CA PHE A 739 12.53 8.44 -22.26
C PHE A 739 13.02 7.24 -23.07
N VAL A 740 14.33 7.00 -23.11
CA VAL A 740 14.90 5.78 -23.73
C VAL A 740 14.43 4.50 -23.04
N LYS A 741 14.25 4.50 -21.71
CA LYS A 741 13.73 3.33 -20.98
C LYS A 741 12.25 3.07 -21.28
N ILE A 742 11.45 4.12 -21.44
CA ILE A 742 10.02 4.04 -21.79
C ILE A 742 9.86 3.37 -23.16
N GLU A 743 10.62 3.83 -24.16
CA GLU A 743 10.50 3.38 -25.55
C GLU A 743 11.29 2.09 -25.87
N ALA A 744 11.96 1.50 -24.88
CA ALA A 744 12.86 0.39 -25.13
C ALA A 744 12.10 -0.87 -25.60
N PRO A 745 12.53 -1.52 -26.70
CA PRO A 745 11.91 -2.76 -27.15
C PRO A 745 12.12 -3.93 -26.18
N GLU A 746 11.25 -4.95 -26.27
CA GLU A 746 11.37 -6.19 -25.49
C GLU A 746 12.72 -6.90 -25.71
N LYS A 747 13.42 -7.28 -24.63
CA LYS A 747 14.54 -8.26 -24.68
C LYS A 747 14.06 -9.63 -24.20
N ARG A 748 13.64 -10.51 -25.11
CA ARG A 748 13.32 -11.91 -24.75
C ARG A 748 14.58 -12.69 -24.38
N PRO A 749 14.65 -13.33 -23.20
CA PRO A 749 15.64 -14.37 -22.95
C PRO A 749 15.38 -15.55 -23.88
N LEU A 750 16.38 -15.98 -24.65
CA LEU A 750 16.30 -17.05 -25.66
C LEU A 750 15.95 -18.46 -25.13
N THR A 751 15.67 -18.65 -23.84
CA THR A 751 15.63 -19.99 -23.22
C THR A 751 14.49 -20.27 -22.25
N GLN A 752 13.44 -19.45 -22.17
CA GLN A 752 12.23 -19.86 -21.46
C GLN A 752 11.09 -20.07 -22.46
N GLU A 753 10.78 -21.34 -22.73
CA GLU A 753 9.42 -21.71 -23.11
C GLU A 753 8.50 -21.15 -22.03
N THR A 754 7.88 -20.01 -22.32
CA THR A 754 6.80 -19.47 -21.50
C THR A 754 5.69 -20.50 -21.61
N LYS A 755 5.59 -21.40 -20.64
CA LYS A 755 4.27 -21.94 -20.30
C LYS A 755 3.40 -20.70 -20.18
N LEU A 756 2.33 -20.62 -20.98
CA LEU A 756 1.28 -19.63 -20.79
C LEU A 756 0.80 -19.75 -19.34
N THR A 757 1.43 -19.03 -18.44
CA THR A 757 0.88 -18.75 -17.13
C THR A 757 -0.27 -17.80 -17.39
N ASP A 758 -1.42 -18.15 -16.84
CA ASP A 758 -2.71 -17.46 -16.84
C ASP A 758 -2.69 -15.95 -16.48
N GLU A 759 -1.54 -15.33 -16.27
CA GLU A 759 -1.37 -13.93 -15.88
C GLU A 759 -0.93 -13.04 -17.04
N ILE A 760 -1.66 -11.95 -17.27
CA ILE A 760 -1.27 -10.87 -18.19
C ILE A 760 -0.15 -10.07 -17.50
N ASN A 761 1.10 -10.47 -17.74
CA ASN A 761 2.27 -9.62 -17.48
C ASN A 761 2.53 -8.78 -18.73
N ILE A 762 2.58 -7.45 -18.59
CA ILE A 762 2.88 -6.49 -19.66
C ILE A 762 4.31 -5.98 -19.44
N ILE A 763 5.23 -6.35 -20.34
CA ILE A 763 6.66 -6.09 -20.15
C ILE A 763 7.14 -4.86 -20.96
N SER A 764 6.54 -4.59 -22.12
CA SER A 764 6.79 -3.42 -22.98
C SER A 764 5.51 -2.95 -23.67
N VAL A 765 5.50 -1.73 -24.22
CA VAL A 765 4.34 -1.14 -24.91
C VAL A 765 3.89 -2.04 -26.07
N GLY A 766 4.85 -2.59 -26.81
CA GLY A 766 4.61 -3.59 -27.85
C GLY A 766 3.93 -4.87 -27.34
N ASP A 767 4.30 -5.38 -26.17
CA ASP A 767 3.63 -6.57 -25.57
C ASP A 767 2.16 -6.31 -25.25
N LEU A 768 1.81 -5.12 -24.73
CA LEU A 768 0.41 -4.75 -24.54
C LEU A 768 -0.35 -4.78 -25.86
N TYR A 769 0.18 -4.14 -26.90
CA TYR A 769 -0.49 -4.07 -28.20
C TYR A 769 -0.61 -5.43 -28.89
N MET A 770 0.38 -6.32 -28.74
CA MET A 770 0.28 -7.71 -29.23
C MET A 770 -0.85 -8.50 -28.52
N LYS A 771 -1.06 -8.26 -27.22
CA LYS A 771 -2.19 -8.87 -26.49
C LYS A 771 -3.53 -8.31 -26.94
N ILE A 772 -3.62 -6.99 -27.16
CA ILE A 772 -4.82 -6.34 -27.73
C ILE A 772 -5.14 -6.92 -29.10
N GLU A 773 -4.13 -7.05 -30.00
CA GLU A 773 -4.31 -7.67 -31.32
C GLU A 773 -4.86 -9.09 -31.20
N SER A 774 -4.29 -9.89 -30.29
CA SER A 774 -4.72 -11.27 -30.05
C SER A 774 -6.20 -11.36 -29.65
N LEU A 775 -6.67 -10.50 -28.75
CA LEU A 775 -8.09 -10.45 -28.38
C LEU A 775 -8.98 -9.99 -29.53
N PHE A 776 -8.54 -9.02 -30.34
CA PHE A 776 -9.28 -8.63 -31.55
C PHE A 776 -9.41 -9.79 -32.55
N ILE A 777 -8.35 -10.58 -32.75
CA ILE A 777 -8.39 -11.77 -33.63
C ILE A 777 -9.43 -12.78 -33.12
N GLU A 778 -9.47 -12.99 -31.80
CA GLU A 778 -10.37 -13.96 -31.19
C GLU A 778 -11.84 -13.50 -31.20
N LEU A 779 -12.07 -12.20 -30.98
CA LEU A 779 -13.40 -11.58 -30.89
C LEU A 779 -13.92 -11.03 -32.22
N ASP A 780 -13.19 -11.17 -33.33
CA ASP A 780 -13.52 -10.57 -34.64
C ASP A 780 -14.98 -10.85 -35.07
N LYS A 781 -15.47 -12.07 -34.81
CA LYS A 781 -16.85 -12.48 -35.15
C LYS A 781 -17.93 -11.83 -34.27
N GLU A 782 -17.56 -11.37 -33.08
CA GLU A 782 -18.45 -10.74 -32.10
C GLU A 782 -18.46 -9.20 -32.22
N ILE A 783 -17.41 -8.63 -32.83
CA ILE A 783 -17.25 -7.18 -32.98
C ILE A 783 -18.04 -6.68 -34.19
N ASN A 784 -19.02 -5.83 -33.95
CA ASN A 784 -19.62 -5.01 -34.99
C ASN A 784 -18.87 -3.68 -35.10
N TYR A 785 -17.83 -3.64 -35.94
CA TYR A 785 -16.93 -2.51 -36.11
C TYR A 785 -17.65 -1.17 -36.34
N ASN A 786 -17.82 -0.39 -35.28
CA ASN A 786 -18.54 0.88 -35.32
C ASN A 786 -17.63 2.00 -35.84
N THR A 787 -17.95 2.54 -37.01
CA THR A 787 -17.18 3.59 -37.69
C THR A 787 -17.78 4.98 -37.52
N HIS A 788 -19.01 5.10 -37.01
CA HIS A 788 -19.80 6.34 -36.99
C HIS A 788 -19.12 7.45 -36.19
N PHE A 789 -18.56 7.08 -35.05
CA PHE A 789 -17.96 8.00 -34.09
C PHE A 789 -16.44 8.15 -34.23
N GLN A 790 -15.78 7.34 -35.06
CA GLN A 790 -14.34 7.41 -35.28
C GLN A 790 -13.90 8.72 -35.96
N LEU A 791 -12.62 9.05 -35.80
CA LEU A 791 -11.95 10.10 -36.56
C LEU A 791 -11.36 9.53 -37.85
N CYS A 792 -11.34 10.32 -38.93
CA CYS A 792 -10.84 9.90 -40.24
C CYS A 792 -9.64 10.75 -40.70
N PRO A 793 -8.80 10.23 -41.63
CA PRO A 793 -7.77 11.02 -42.30
C PRO A 793 -8.30 12.35 -42.88
N GLY A 794 -7.43 13.37 -42.93
CA GLY A 794 -7.74 14.65 -43.57
C GLY A 794 -8.66 15.58 -42.77
N MET A 795 -8.97 15.22 -41.53
CA MET A 795 -9.82 15.97 -40.61
C MET A 795 -9.09 17.12 -39.86
N GLY A 796 -7.93 17.58 -40.35
CA GLY A 796 -7.12 18.62 -39.68
C GLY A 796 -6.26 18.09 -38.52
N TYR A 797 -6.14 16.76 -38.40
CA TYR A 797 -5.22 16.07 -37.50
C TYR A 797 -3.78 16.12 -38.03
N ALA A 798 -2.80 16.47 -37.20
CA ALA A 798 -1.37 16.45 -37.52
C ALA A 798 -0.67 15.49 -36.55
N PRO A 799 0.07 14.48 -37.04
CA PRO A 799 1.04 14.57 -38.13
C PRO A 799 0.46 14.13 -39.47
N THR A 800 0.65 14.96 -40.50
CA THR A 800 0.45 14.51 -41.88
C THR A 800 1.54 13.50 -42.20
N ALA A 801 1.19 12.22 -42.14
CA ALA A 801 1.94 11.14 -42.74
C ALA A 801 2.41 11.52 -44.15
N HIS A 802 3.63 11.16 -44.52
CA HIS A 802 4.14 11.40 -45.87
C HIS A 802 3.36 10.57 -46.90
N THR A 803 2.66 9.52 -46.46
CA THR A 803 1.72 8.71 -47.23
C THR A 803 0.38 8.47 -46.51
N PRO A 804 -0.73 8.17 -47.20
CA PRO A 804 -2.01 7.78 -46.57
C PRO A 804 -1.95 6.52 -45.67
N GLU A 805 -0.81 5.81 -45.67
CA GLU A 805 -0.62 4.53 -44.97
C GLU A 805 0.03 4.69 -43.58
N GLU A 806 0.62 5.84 -43.25
CA GLU A 806 1.35 6.08 -41.99
C GLU A 806 0.60 7.04 -41.02
N GLY A 807 -0.70 7.26 -41.25
CA GLY A 807 -1.53 8.22 -40.52
C GLY A 807 -2.70 7.59 -39.74
N LEU A 808 -3.69 8.42 -39.37
CA LEU A 808 -4.85 7.97 -38.61
C LEU A 808 -5.68 6.92 -39.39
N ILE A 809 -5.99 5.79 -38.77
CA ILE A 809 -6.72 4.68 -39.41
C ILE A 809 -8.16 4.61 -38.90
N VAL A 810 -9.11 4.48 -39.83
CA VAL A 810 -10.50 4.13 -39.52
C VAL A 810 -10.59 2.62 -39.46
N VAL A 811 -10.97 2.09 -38.30
CA VAL A 811 -11.02 0.66 -38.01
C VAL A 811 -12.36 0.08 -38.47
N LYS A 812 -12.36 -0.60 -39.62
CA LYS A 812 -13.58 -1.19 -40.22
C LYS A 812 -13.63 -2.71 -40.12
N ASN A 813 -12.50 -3.33 -39.82
CA ASN A 813 -12.30 -4.78 -39.76
C ASN A 813 -10.97 -5.08 -39.05
N LEU A 814 -10.70 -6.36 -38.83
CA LEU A 814 -9.47 -6.85 -38.20
C LEU A 814 -8.18 -6.42 -38.93
N ASN A 815 -8.17 -6.28 -40.25
CA ASN A 815 -6.97 -5.84 -40.97
C ASN A 815 -6.62 -4.37 -40.64
N ASP A 816 -7.63 -3.52 -40.44
CA ASP A 816 -7.40 -2.13 -40.00
C ASP A 816 -6.92 -2.08 -38.54
N VAL A 817 -7.37 -3.00 -37.68
CA VAL A 817 -6.85 -3.16 -36.31
C VAL A 817 -5.35 -3.47 -36.35
N LYS A 818 -4.95 -4.48 -37.12
CA LYS A 818 -3.54 -4.89 -37.25
C LYS A 818 -2.66 -3.75 -37.72
N ARG A 819 -3.10 -3.03 -38.75
CA ARG A 819 -2.38 -1.86 -39.27
C ARG A 819 -2.23 -0.75 -38.23
N ALA A 820 -3.27 -0.48 -37.43
CA ALA A 820 -3.20 0.54 -36.39
C ALA A 820 -2.21 0.14 -35.30
N ILE A 821 -2.24 -1.12 -34.86
CA ILE A 821 -1.33 -1.67 -33.86
C ILE A 821 0.12 -1.70 -34.37
N ASP A 822 0.35 -2.21 -35.58
CA ASP A 822 1.68 -2.27 -36.20
C ASP A 822 2.31 -0.88 -36.30
N LEU A 823 1.52 0.14 -36.67
CA LEU A 823 2.00 1.53 -36.78
C LEU A 823 2.48 2.06 -35.43
N ILE A 824 1.71 1.82 -34.36
CA ILE A 824 2.08 2.24 -32.99
C ILE A 824 3.38 1.55 -32.56
N ILE A 825 3.47 0.23 -32.71
CA ILE A 825 4.67 -0.54 -32.32
C ILE A 825 5.92 -0.09 -33.10
N ILE A 826 5.80 0.09 -34.42
CA ILE A 826 6.94 0.45 -35.28
C ILE A 826 7.45 1.86 -34.98
N GLN A 827 6.55 2.82 -34.73
CA GLN A 827 6.94 4.19 -34.41
C GLN A 827 7.52 4.31 -32.99
N GLY A 828 6.94 3.64 -31.99
CA GLY A 828 7.46 3.63 -30.62
C GLY A 828 8.77 2.86 -30.46
N GLU A 829 8.70 1.53 -30.54
CA GLU A 829 9.80 0.62 -30.20
C GLU A 829 10.69 0.27 -31.42
N GLY A 830 10.13 0.27 -32.63
CA GLY A 830 10.78 -0.17 -33.86
C GLY A 830 10.32 -1.55 -34.35
N SER A 831 10.88 -2.05 -35.47
CA SER A 831 10.50 -3.37 -35.99
C SER A 831 11.03 -4.53 -35.11
N PRO A 832 10.22 -5.57 -34.85
CA PRO A 832 10.70 -6.81 -34.23
C PRO A 832 11.85 -7.39 -35.08
N GLU A 833 12.98 -7.76 -34.48
CA GLU A 833 14.16 -8.27 -35.19
C GLU A 833 13.79 -9.44 -36.14
N LYS A 834 13.67 -9.15 -37.45
CA LYS A 834 13.89 -10.17 -38.47
C LYS A 834 15.40 -10.34 -38.59
N SER A 835 15.86 -11.55 -38.27
CA SER A 835 17.25 -12.02 -38.33
C SER A 835 18.10 -11.28 -39.37
N GLU A 836 19.22 -10.72 -38.94
CA GLU A 836 20.33 -10.28 -39.79
C GLU A 836 20.82 -11.46 -40.64
N ASN A 837 20.14 -11.74 -41.76
CA ASN A 837 20.56 -12.64 -42.82
C ASN A 837 19.62 -12.48 -44.03
N SER A 838 19.62 -11.29 -44.63
CA SER A 838 19.32 -11.16 -46.05
C SER A 838 20.07 -9.95 -46.60
N SER A 839 21.26 -10.21 -47.14
CA SER A 839 21.94 -9.29 -48.05
C SER A 839 21.09 -9.16 -49.32
N GLY A 840 20.37 -8.06 -49.43
CA GLY A 840 19.62 -7.68 -50.63
C GLY A 840 19.50 -6.16 -50.69
N GLU A 841 20.26 -5.56 -51.60
CA GLU A 841 20.20 -4.14 -51.94
C GLU A 841 18.77 -3.68 -52.23
N SER A 842 18.27 -2.70 -51.47
CA SER A 842 17.18 -1.82 -51.92
C SER A 842 17.29 -0.44 -51.25
N ASN A 843 17.16 0.57 -52.11
CA ASN A 843 17.13 2.03 -51.97
C ASN A 843 17.32 2.72 -50.59
N LYS A 844 18.19 3.74 -50.63
CA LYS A 844 18.34 4.83 -49.65
C LYS A 844 17.12 5.77 -49.68
N ASP A 845 15.96 5.29 -49.27
CA ASP A 845 14.93 6.17 -48.70
C ASP A 845 15.11 6.14 -47.18
N GLU A 846 15.14 7.30 -46.54
CA GLU A 846 15.32 7.44 -45.08
C GLU A 846 14.28 6.56 -44.35
N LYS A 847 14.74 5.45 -43.77
CA LYS A 847 13.91 4.63 -42.87
C LYS A 847 13.48 5.51 -41.70
N GLN A 848 12.17 5.67 -41.49
CA GLN A 848 11.61 6.37 -40.33
C GLN A 848 12.21 5.78 -39.04
N LYS A 849 12.79 6.63 -38.20
CA LYS A 849 13.41 6.22 -36.92
C LYS A 849 12.32 6.03 -35.87
N SER A 850 12.46 5.03 -34.99
CA SER A 850 11.55 4.86 -33.85
C SER A 850 11.84 5.87 -32.72
N HIS A 851 10.88 6.08 -31.81
CA HIS A 851 11.03 6.95 -30.64
C HIS A 851 12.26 6.56 -29.82
N TYR A 852 12.48 5.27 -29.59
CA TYR A 852 13.68 4.72 -28.95
C TYR A 852 14.98 5.19 -29.60
N GLN A 853 15.04 5.17 -30.94
CA GLN A 853 16.21 5.60 -31.69
C GLN A 853 16.40 7.13 -31.63
N ILE A 854 15.30 7.89 -31.73
CA ILE A 854 15.30 9.35 -31.65
C ILE A 854 15.81 9.83 -30.30
N PHE A 855 15.34 9.26 -29.18
CA PHE A 855 15.81 9.68 -27.85
C PHE A 855 17.27 9.29 -27.59
N LYS A 856 17.74 8.15 -28.12
CA LYS A 856 19.17 7.79 -28.08
C LYS A 856 20.04 8.75 -28.88
N GLU A 857 19.54 9.22 -30.01
CA GLU A 857 20.21 10.26 -30.81
C GLU A 857 20.26 11.58 -30.05
N CYS A 858 19.17 12.00 -29.41
CA CYS A 858 19.15 13.18 -28.55
C CYS A 858 20.19 13.08 -27.41
N LEU A 859 20.29 11.93 -26.73
CA LEU A 859 21.31 11.68 -25.70
C LEU A 859 22.73 11.85 -26.25
N LYS A 860 23.00 11.28 -27.42
CA LYS A 860 24.32 11.39 -28.08
C LYS A 860 24.63 12.84 -28.43
N LEU A 861 23.67 13.55 -29.01
CA LEU A 861 23.76 14.95 -29.41
C LEU A 861 24.12 15.86 -28.21
N ILE A 862 23.46 15.69 -27.07
CA ILE A 862 23.75 16.51 -25.88
C ILE A 862 25.08 16.15 -25.21
N ASP A 863 25.52 14.89 -25.28
CA ASP A 863 26.81 14.45 -24.74
C ASP A 863 27.99 15.00 -25.58
N GLU A 864 27.84 15.05 -26.91
CA GLU A 864 28.88 15.52 -27.83
C GLU A 864 29.01 17.06 -27.87
N GLN A 865 27.92 17.81 -27.66
CA GLN A 865 27.87 19.27 -27.81
C GLN A 865 27.34 20.01 -26.57
N LYS A 866 27.74 19.54 -25.38
CA LYS A 866 27.23 20.03 -24.08
C LYS A 866 27.35 21.54 -23.85
N SER A 867 28.35 22.22 -24.45
CA SER A 867 28.53 23.66 -24.28
C SER A 867 27.44 24.50 -24.93
N ASP A 868 26.83 23.99 -26.00
CA ASP A 868 25.91 24.75 -26.86
C ASP A 868 24.44 24.36 -26.63
N TYR A 869 24.20 23.41 -25.71
CA TYR A 869 22.88 22.98 -25.28
C TYR A 869 22.50 23.69 -23.97
N HIS A 870 21.47 24.53 -24.03
CA HIS A 870 21.10 25.39 -22.91
C HIS A 870 19.67 25.12 -22.45
N LEU A 871 19.49 25.01 -21.13
CA LEU A 871 18.20 24.76 -20.51
C LEU A 871 17.78 25.94 -19.62
N TRP A 872 16.48 26.18 -19.51
CA TRP A 872 15.89 26.91 -18.40
C TRP A 872 15.95 26.03 -17.14
N PRO A 873 16.29 26.60 -15.96
CA PRO A 873 16.32 25.85 -14.71
C PRO A 873 14.88 25.73 -14.15
N VAL A 874 13.97 25.15 -14.93
CA VAL A 874 12.58 24.95 -14.52
C VAL A 874 12.51 24.03 -13.30
N MET A 875 11.57 24.32 -12.41
CA MET A 875 11.28 23.49 -11.24
C MET A 875 11.03 22.03 -11.67
N GLU A 876 11.60 21.08 -10.96
CA GLU A 876 11.27 19.67 -11.16
C GLU A 876 9.95 19.38 -10.46
N ASP A 877 9.04 18.68 -11.14
CA ASP A 877 7.76 18.23 -10.60
C ASP A 877 6.90 19.34 -9.95
N PRO A 878 6.61 20.43 -10.66
CA PRO A 878 5.85 21.54 -10.08
C PRO A 878 4.38 21.14 -9.87
N LEU A 879 3.83 21.52 -8.72
CA LEU A 879 2.40 21.47 -8.42
C LEU A 879 1.86 22.90 -8.31
N SER A 880 0.55 23.10 -8.43
CA SER A 880 -0.06 24.42 -8.18
C SER A 880 0.30 24.95 -6.78
N THR A 881 0.43 24.08 -5.78
CA THR A 881 0.89 24.42 -4.42
C THR A 881 2.37 24.74 -4.29
N SER A 882 3.19 24.41 -5.28
CA SER A 882 4.60 24.81 -5.28
C SER A 882 4.77 26.32 -5.44
N TYR A 883 3.72 27.04 -5.86
CA TYR A 883 3.75 28.48 -6.13
C TYR A 883 3.02 29.27 -5.05
N THR A 884 3.78 30.06 -4.29
CA THR A 884 3.24 30.99 -3.29
C THR A 884 2.92 32.37 -3.88
N ASP A 885 3.49 32.72 -5.04
CA ASP A 885 3.16 33.96 -5.74
C ASP A 885 1.78 33.82 -6.44
N PRO A 886 0.77 34.61 -6.04
CA PRO A 886 -0.57 34.54 -6.63
C PRO A 886 -0.60 34.89 -8.12
N ASN A 887 0.37 35.65 -8.63
CA ASN A 887 0.44 35.98 -10.05
C ASN A 887 0.87 34.76 -10.87
N ILE A 888 1.91 34.05 -10.43
CA ILE A 888 2.35 32.80 -11.06
C ILE A 888 1.26 31.73 -10.96
N LEU A 889 0.60 31.62 -9.81
CA LEU A 889 -0.52 30.71 -9.61
C LEU A 889 -1.66 30.96 -10.61
N ALA A 890 -1.94 32.22 -10.97
CA ALA A 890 -2.93 32.54 -11.99
C ALA A 890 -2.54 32.01 -13.39
N ALA A 891 -1.25 32.12 -13.77
CA ALA A 891 -0.75 31.58 -15.03
C ALA A 891 -0.76 30.03 -15.06
N VAL A 892 -0.40 29.39 -13.95
CA VAL A 892 -0.49 27.93 -13.78
C VAL A 892 -1.94 27.46 -13.85
N THR A 893 -2.85 28.14 -13.16
CA THR A 893 -4.30 27.84 -13.22
C THR A 893 -4.84 27.97 -14.65
N ALA A 894 -4.42 29.01 -15.37
CA ALA A 894 -4.80 29.20 -16.78
C ALA A 894 -4.26 28.07 -17.69
N PHE A 895 -3.03 27.61 -17.44
CA PHE A 895 -2.45 26.46 -18.14
C PHE A 895 -3.27 25.19 -17.88
N ASN A 896 -3.55 24.87 -16.62
CA ASN A 896 -4.30 23.66 -16.23
C ASN A 896 -5.73 23.66 -16.77
N ALA A 897 -6.40 24.82 -16.75
CA ALA A 897 -7.70 24.99 -17.39
C ALA A 897 -7.63 24.76 -18.90
N ALA A 898 -6.62 25.29 -19.59
CA ALA A 898 -6.43 25.08 -21.03
C ALA A 898 -6.13 23.63 -21.36
N TYR A 899 -5.30 22.96 -20.56
CA TYR A 899 -4.95 21.56 -20.72
C TYR A 899 -6.19 20.67 -20.53
N SER A 900 -6.92 20.86 -19.43
CA SER A 900 -8.17 20.15 -19.17
C SER A 900 -9.25 20.40 -20.23
N TYR A 901 -9.30 21.60 -20.81
CA TYR A 901 -10.20 21.90 -21.91
C TYR A 901 -9.82 21.15 -23.20
N LEU A 902 -8.52 20.97 -23.47
CA LEU A 902 -8.05 20.15 -24.60
C LEU A 902 -8.55 18.70 -24.47
N LEU A 903 -8.46 18.14 -23.26
CA LEU A 903 -8.94 16.80 -22.96
C LEU A 903 -10.46 16.69 -23.11
N LEU A 904 -11.19 17.74 -22.71
CA LEU A 904 -12.63 17.80 -22.92
C LEU A 904 -12.99 17.88 -24.42
N LEU A 905 -12.22 18.63 -25.23
CA LEU A 905 -12.37 18.64 -26.69
C LEU A 905 -12.09 17.26 -27.30
N LEU A 906 -11.02 16.58 -26.87
CA LEU A 906 -10.70 15.22 -27.28
C LEU A 906 -11.87 14.29 -26.95
N GLN A 907 -12.32 14.23 -25.69
CA GLN A 907 -13.46 13.41 -25.32
C GLN A 907 -14.74 13.73 -26.11
N THR A 908 -14.99 15.01 -26.39
CA THR A 908 -16.20 15.44 -27.10
C THR A 908 -16.16 15.05 -28.58
N VAL A 909 -14.99 15.03 -29.23
CA VAL A 909 -14.93 14.78 -30.68
C VAL A 909 -15.36 13.36 -31.06
N TRP A 910 -14.99 12.34 -30.27
CA TRP A 910 -15.45 10.96 -30.47
C TRP A 910 -16.91 10.72 -30.03
N ARG A 911 -17.55 11.69 -29.34
CA ARG A 911 -18.98 11.61 -28.96
C ARG A 911 -19.89 12.42 -29.87
N THR A 912 -19.31 13.23 -30.75
CA THR A 912 -20.07 14.18 -31.56
C THR A 912 -20.52 13.53 -32.86
N ASP A 913 -21.83 13.56 -33.10
CA ASP A 913 -22.39 13.19 -34.39
C ASP A 913 -22.31 14.36 -35.40
N GLY A 914 -21.97 14.04 -36.65
CA GLY A 914 -21.91 14.97 -37.77
C GLY A 914 -20.53 15.62 -38.03
N GLN A 915 -20.05 15.48 -39.27
CA GLN A 915 -18.73 15.94 -39.72
C GLN A 915 -18.45 17.43 -39.48
N LYS A 916 -19.44 18.31 -39.70
CA LYS A 916 -19.26 19.76 -39.53
C LYS A 916 -18.94 20.13 -38.08
N LYS A 917 -19.61 19.49 -37.12
CA LYS A 917 -19.39 19.71 -35.68
C LYS A 917 -18.04 19.14 -35.25
N LYS A 918 -17.68 17.93 -35.71
CA LYS A 918 -16.35 17.35 -35.49
C LYS A 918 -15.24 18.29 -35.99
N ASN A 919 -15.34 18.78 -37.23
CA ASN A 919 -14.36 19.70 -37.81
C ASN A 919 -14.19 20.99 -37.00
N LEU A 920 -15.28 21.52 -36.43
CA LEU A 920 -15.21 22.68 -35.55
C LEU A 920 -14.45 22.38 -34.25
N ILE A 921 -14.73 21.22 -33.64
CA ILE A 921 -14.04 20.77 -32.41
C ILE A 921 -12.55 20.54 -32.67
N MET A 922 -12.21 19.83 -33.74
CA MET A 922 -10.82 19.57 -34.12
C MET A 922 -10.08 20.85 -34.50
N GLY A 923 -10.73 21.80 -35.18
CA GLY A 923 -10.13 23.12 -35.46
C GLY A 923 -9.80 23.91 -34.19
N GLY A 924 -10.51 23.66 -33.09
CA GLY A 924 -10.21 24.23 -31.78
C GLY A 924 -8.95 23.66 -31.13
N MET A 925 -8.54 22.43 -31.45
CA MET A 925 -7.38 21.78 -30.81
C MET A 925 -6.04 22.46 -31.17
N PRO A 926 -5.67 22.69 -32.44
CA PRO A 926 -4.47 23.45 -32.78
C PRO A 926 -4.50 24.88 -32.25
N ALA A 927 -5.68 25.53 -32.25
CA ALA A 927 -5.85 26.87 -31.70
C ALA A 927 -5.53 26.91 -30.19
N LEU A 928 -5.94 25.89 -29.44
CA LEU A 928 -5.64 25.75 -28.03
C LEU A 928 -4.18 25.36 -27.78
N MET A 929 -3.65 24.38 -28.52
CA MET A 929 -2.27 23.89 -28.37
C MET A 929 -1.23 24.97 -28.70
N HIS A 930 -1.38 25.67 -29.83
CA HIS A 930 -0.42 26.67 -30.28
C HIS A 930 -0.75 28.09 -29.85
N GLY A 931 -2.04 28.40 -29.65
CA GLY A 931 -2.50 29.74 -29.27
C GLY A 931 -2.65 29.96 -27.77
N VAL A 932 -2.66 28.91 -26.94
CA VAL A 932 -2.84 29.03 -25.48
C VAL A 932 -1.81 28.23 -24.70
N LEU A 933 -1.76 26.90 -24.87
CA LEU A 933 -0.89 26.02 -24.08
C LEU A 933 0.59 26.33 -24.26
N LYS A 934 1.08 26.32 -25.50
CA LYS A 934 2.49 26.62 -25.81
C LYS A 934 2.90 28.02 -25.30
N PRO A 935 2.18 29.12 -25.60
CA PRO A 935 2.53 30.45 -25.09
C PRO A 935 2.64 30.51 -23.56
N ILE A 936 1.68 29.92 -22.84
CA ILE A 936 1.68 29.92 -21.36
C ILE A 936 2.83 29.06 -20.82
N ALA A 937 3.06 27.86 -21.37
CA ALA A 937 4.16 27.00 -20.93
C ALA A 937 5.54 27.65 -21.15
N THR A 938 5.75 28.28 -22.32
CA THR A 938 6.99 29.02 -22.59
C THR A 938 7.16 30.19 -21.62
N PHE A 939 6.10 30.95 -21.35
CA PHE A 939 6.13 32.02 -20.36
C PHE A 939 6.53 31.50 -18.97
N LEU A 940 5.93 30.39 -18.51
CA LEU A 940 6.27 29.79 -17.21
C LEU A 940 7.75 29.38 -17.17
N ALA A 941 8.25 28.69 -18.20
CA ALA A 941 9.63 28.25 -18.28
C ALA A 941 10.65 29.41 -18.27
N GLU A 942 10.27 30.58 -18.79
CA GLU A 942 11.09 31.79 -18.80
C GLU A 942 11.01 32.60 -17.50
N THR A 943 10.02 32.33 -16.63
CA THR A 943 9.74 33.14 -15.46
C THR A 943 10.51 32.66 -14.22
N PRO A 944 11.45 33.45 -13.68
CA PRO A 944 12.18 33.09 -12.47
C PRO A 944 11.27 33.18 -11.23
N ILE A 945 11.35 32.19 -10.36
CA ILE A 945 10.69 32.15 -9.04
C ILE A 945 11.69 32.21 -7.88
N SER A 946 12.97 31.91 -8.16
CA SER A 946 14.10 32.11 -7.26
C SER A 946 15.34 32.48 -8.08
N ALA A 947 16.49 32.67 -7.42
CA ALA A 947 17.76 32.95 -8.11
C ALA A 947 18.16 31.85 -9.10
N ASP A 948 17.83 30.60 -8.80
CA ASP A 948 18.30 29.41 -9.52
C ASP A 948 17.15 28.53 -10.04
N THR A 949 15.91 29.01 -10.00
CA THR A 949 14.73 28.20 -10.36
C THR A 949 13.68 29.03 -11.10
N HIS A 950 13.16 28.47 -12.18
CA HIS A 950 12.08 29.01 -12.98
C HIS A 950 10.77 28.24 -12.74
N ALA A 951 9.64 28.89 -13.03
CA ALA A 951 8.35 28.23 -13.01
C ALA A 951 8.23 27.19 -14.15
N GLY A 952 7.19 26.36 -14.07
CA GLY A 952 6.90 25.31 -15.02
C GLY A 952 5.41 24.98 -15.06
N ALA A 953 4.97 24.44 -16.19
CA ALA A 953 3.61 23.95 -16.39
C ALA A 953 3.35 22.69 -15.55
N THR A 954 2.21 22.60 -14.87
CA THR A 954 1.95 21.50 -13.92
C THR A 954 1.07 20.38 -14.49
N PHE A 955 0.35 20.63 -15.59
CA PHE A 955 -0.52 19.64 -16.25
C PHE A 955 -1.59 19.02 -15.33
N GLU A 956 -2.03 19.76 -14.31
CA GLU A 956 -2.99 19.25 -13.34
C GLU A 956 -4.43 19.27 -13.89
N TYR A 957 -5.26 18.38 -13.34
CA TYR A 957 -6.70 18.39 -13.57
C TYR A 957 -7.34 19.69 -13.09
N TYR A 958 -8.08 20.34 -13.96
CA TYR A 958 -8.93 21.49 -13.66
C TYR A 958 -10.39 21.05 -13.70
N GLU A 959 -11.07 21.12 -12.57
CA GLU A 959 -12.49 20.79 -12.46
C GLU A 959 -13.34 21.95 -13.03
N PHE A 960 -14.09 21.66 -14.09
CA PHE A 960 -15.07 22.57 -14.65
C PHE A 960 -16.44 22.32 -14.00
N THR A 961 -17.20 23.38 -13.75
CA THR A 961 -18.62 23.29 -13.35
C THR A 961 -19.57 23.37 -14.55
N HIS A 962 -20.85 23.00 -14.35
CA HIS A 962 -21.87 23.10 -15.42
C HIS A 962 -22.22 24.56 -15.77
N GLU A 963 -22.20 25.46 -14.79
CA GLU A 963 -22.46 26.89 -14.97
C GLU A 963 -21.43 27.73 -14.21
N PRO A 964 -20.78 28.74 -14.85
CA PRO A 964 -20.86 29.10 -16.28
C PRO A 964 -20.22 28.01 -17.18
N SER A 965 -20.30 28.12 -18.52
CA SER A 965 -19.77 27.07 -19.42
C SER A 965 -18.26 26.83 -19.23
N PRO A 966 -17.74 25.61 -19.54
CA PRO A 966 -16.30 25.33 -19.47
C PRO A 966 -15.44 26.32 -20.27
N LYS A 967 -15.90 26.76 -21.45
CA LYS A 967 -15.22 27.78 -22.26
C LYS A 967 -15.12 29.12 -21.52
N GLN A 968 -16.20 29.52 -20.84
CA GLN A 968 -16.24 30.77 -20.09
C GLN A 968 -15.34 30.71 -18.84
N GLN A 969 -15.28 29.56 -18.16
CA GLN A 969 -14.36 29.33 -17.05
C GLN A 969 -12.90 29.40 -17.53
N LEU A 970 -12.57 28.74 -18.66
CA LEU A 970 -11.26 28.83 -19.31
C LEU A 970 -10.89 30.29 -19.66
N LEU A 971 -11.81 31.02 -20.29
CA LEU A 971 -11.60 32.43 -20.62
C LEU A 971 -11.32 33.27 -19.37
N THR A 972 -12.06 33.02 -18.28
CA THR A 972 -11.89 33.72 -17.01
C THR A 972 -10.52 33.46 -16.41
N ALA A 973 -10.05 32.20 -16.42
CA ALA A 973 -8.73 31.83 -15.93
C ALA A 973 -7.60 32.53 -16.73
N ILE A 974 -7.69 32.54 -18.07
CA ILE A 974 -6.68 33.16 -18.93
C ILE A 974 -6.71 34.70 -18.81
N GLN A 975 -7.90 35.30 -18.67
CA GLN A 975 -8.03 36.73 -18.39
C GLN A 975 -7.42 37.12 -17.04
N ALA A 976 -7.58 36.28 -16.01
CA ALA A 976 -6.94 36.50 -14.71
C ALA A 976 -5.41 36.51 -14.84
N ALA A 977 -4.83 35.54 -15.55
CA ALA A 977 -3.39 35.50 -15.83
C ALA A 977 -2.91 36.71 -16.65
N SER A 978 -3.63 37.08 -17.72
CA SER A 978 -3.28 38.24 -18.55
C SER A 978 -3.36 39.56 -17.80
N LYS A 979 -4.30 39.69 -16.84
CA LYS A 979 -4.45 40.89 -16.00
C LYS A 979 -3.27 41.09 -15.05
N VAL A 980 -2.74 40.02 -14.46
CA VAL A 980 -1.60 40.10 -13.55
C VAL A 980 -0.26 40.26 -14.27
N PHE A 981 -0.19 39.85 -15.55
CA PHE A 981 0.97 40.05 -16.42
C PHE A 981 0.62 40.91 -17.67
N PRO A 982 0.27 42.20 -17.48
CA PRO A 982 -0.23 43.06 -18.55
C PRO A 982 0.81 43.42 -19.63
N TYR A 983 2.08 43.12 -19.39
CA TYR A 983 3.18 43.38 -20.35
C TYR A 983 3.53 42.16 -21.20
N ASN A 984 2.93 40.99 -20.93
CA ASN A 984 3.20 39.77 -21.68
C ASN A 984 2.21 39.63 -22.86
N ASP A 985 2.69 39.79 -24.08
CA ASP A 985 1.85 39.75 -25.28
C ASP A 985 1.36 38.32 -25.59
N ALA A 986 2.13 37.29 -25.23
CA ALA A 986 1.72 35.89 -25.36
C ALA A 986 0.45 35.58 -24.55
N LEU A 987 0.36 36.05 -23.30
CA LEU A 987 -0.84 35.89 -22.47
C LEU A 987 -2.05 36.68 -23.00
N LYS A 988 -1.82 37.88 -23.57
CA LYS A 988 -2.91 38.65 -24.21
C LYS A 988 -3.44 37.97 -25.47
N ASP A 989 -2.55 37.40 -26.28
CA ASP A 989 -2.95 36.70 -27.49
C ASP A 989 -3.67 35.38 -27.18
N SER A 990 -3.31 34.71 -26.07
CA SER A 990 -4.08 33.57 -25.54
C SER A 990 -5.54 33.91 -25.25
N VAL A 991 -5.84 35.11 -24.71
CA VAL A 991 -7.24 35.55 -24.49
C VAL A 991 -8.02 35.60 -25.81
N LYS A 992 -7.39 36.08 -26.89
CA LYS A 992 -8.03 36.13 -28.22
C LYS A 992 -8.23 34.73 -28.79
N ALA A 993 -7.25 33.84 -28.61
CA ALA A 993 -7.33 32.45 -29.09
C ALA A 993 -8.54 31.70 -28.48
N VAL A 994 -8.81 31.88 -27.19
CA VAL A 994 -9.96 31.25 -26.50
C VAL A 994 -11.29 31.64 -27.12
N SER A 995 -11.42 32.88 -27.61
CA SER A 995 -12.66 33.36 -28.22
C SER A 995 -13.06 32.54 -29.46
N SER A 996 -12.07 31.99 -30.17
CA SER A 996 -12.25 31.17 -31.37
C SER A 996 -12.56 29.69 -31.08
N LEU A 997 -12.49 29.25 -29.82
CA LEU A 997 -12.75 27.87 -29.43
C LEU A 997 -14.27 27.55 -29.48
N PRO A 998 -14.66 26.31 -29.80
CA PRO A 998 -16.07 25.91 -29.73
C PRO A 998 -16.57 25.91 -28.28
N ASP A 999 -17.87 26.13 -28.07
CA ASP A 999 -18.52 25.87 -26.78
C ASP A 999 -18.81 24.38 -26.63
N ILE A 1000 -18.40 23.80 -25.50
CA ILE A 1000 -18.62 22.40 -25.15
C ILE A 1000 -19.27 22.29 -23.77
N PHE A 1001 -20.18 21.34 -23.62
CA PHE A 1001 -20.87 21.06 -22.35
C PHE A 1001 -20.16 19.95 -21.60
N LEU A 1002 -20.25 19.99 -20.27
CA LEU A 1002 -19.80 18.87 -19.47
C LEU A 1002 -20.64 17.63 -19.75
N PRO A 1003 -20.02 16.45 -19.84
CA PRO A 1003 -20.76 15.22 -20.02
C PRO A 1003 -21.66 15.00 -18.80
N ILE A 1004 -22.96 14.86 -19.03
CA ILE A 1004 -23.85 14.32 -17.99
C ILE A 1004 -23.49 12.84 -17.86
N PHE A 1005 -22.99 12.42 -16.70
CA PHE A 1005 -22.64 11.02 -16.43
C PHE A 1005 -23.89 10.13 -16.34
N ASN A 1006 -24.55 9.89 -17.47
CA ASN A 1006 -25.48 8.78 -17.64
C ASN A 1006 -24.66 7.62 -18.24
N GLN A 1007 -24.07 6.79 -17.37
CA GLN A 1007 -23.43 5.53 -17.75
C GLN A 1007 -24.49 4.46 -18.00
N THR A 1008 -25.16 4.52 -19.15
CA THR A 1008 -25.71 3.31 -19.78
C THR A 1008 -24.76 2.83 -20.84
#